data_AF-A0AAI9YSI0-F1
#
_entry.id   AF-A0AAI9YSI0-F1
#
_cell.length_a   1.000
_cell.length_b   1.000
_cell.length_c   1.000
_cell.angle_alpha   90.00
_cell.angle_beta   90.00
_cell.angle_gamma   90.00
#
_symmetry.space_group_name_H-M   'P 1'
#
loop_
_entity.id
_entity.type
_entity.pdbx_description
1 polymer ?
#
loop_
_entity_poly.entity_id
_entity_poly.type
_entity_poly.pdbx_seq_one_letter_code
_entity_poly.pdbx_strand_id
1 'polypeptide(L)'
;MATCFMGLDIPCYPHPILSGSAQPSLIFDFVALTFSFLCRRMSRDNTVNEEPMVSLGDKLCQRFEKSKFDEREPSFLPEGCIEDLITEHAISRELFDLFEDEAPPTPEKALIRFVHEKAKKVFAIVVCCGTSGTELLTTIKFFKTNGFKDSDLPIKKPGTPVQGCSSWTFPFPFDRMQDRGIRRIWNGFKIEGFYNKQWCFLAPVFSKTKFQHHLSPDCVFPFTWVNNIVKGGMFSQVHEVDIHPQHQEHPEFTVDGQRAHVAIKEILVNNDRRDEIEKNYEDERKALSEITDLRHKHIIQRIAAITRGERRYFMFQWADGGNLREFWKEKTRPVLTPVLVKETVTQLLGLADALHALHNYKNQGNYRHGDLKPENILRFRNETVVGILKIADMGLAKHHNDNTAVRKKATSAKYGTVRYEPPEVVTNRLDKARSRLYDIWSMGCIMLECIIWLLYGCEALDKFDDSLSNDGYDCSFFKIREIDGARVAEVHPVVVLWMDSMANDRQCCRDSAIGDLLNLVRSRLLVVPLLMQAPTRILNGAQTTTFIENQPDRRISVTSASQNTPESGPYRADAGAMRSGLDNILRKADNNETYLSIAQDRRNINGPPSLTIPRSQITNLLSPGAAEKPRGNTPFLGALQAQHHDMLNPSSTKYDSIGLQTGFPRLAPGGHQLHFEVLRQWLQSCDHGLGHSDCLQATEVNLPTRLLEVSGSQIRLWETKGARGRYLALSHPWGDPAKHRHFCTYMSNIEKHKRGIDFKDLPATFKDAVTTTRELGFQHLWIDSICIIQGPDGDFKEESKHMEDVFSFAYCVIAASRATGQDDGFLGPRPDRRYVTFNRNNGGIYHVCQQIDDFEGDVIEGKLCKRGWVLQERALAHRTIYFTERQTYWECGQGVRCETMTKLDNNVAAFLGDPRFPTIAMNSPRGAKIHLYQDLYKQYSRLQFSRNEDRPFGIAGLEKRLIQSFKTHGGYGVFDDGGGLLRRSLLWQRASDSALDRIIFPAERDLEVPTWSWMAYKGGIDYLEPPFDGVDWEKSEIQSPWANKSPDGFYHTSDKSLGISLSAVAREFSQLDGHHSASKLIFDNPAKSDGQLPNALKSAGGLMVYERTGVGYMPDNCISQNGTPVKIQ
;
A
#
# COMPACT_ATOMS: atom_id res chain seq x y z
N MET A 1 43.68 30.84 -5.48
CA MET A 1 43.12 29.50 -5.79
C MET A 1 42.52 29.53 -7.19
N ALA A 2 43.37 29.51 -8.22
CA ALA A 2 42.97 29.47 -9.62
C ALA A 2 43.91 28.51 -10.36
N THR A 3 43.87 27.24 -9.98
CA THR A 3 44.50 26.08 -10.63
C THR A 3 44.01 24.84 -9.90
N CYS A 4 42.85 24.31 -10.30
CA CYS A 4 42.42 22.92 -10.13
C CYS A 4 40.99 22.83 -10.65
N PHE A 5 40.81 22.06 -11.72
CA PHE A 5 39.56 21.58 -12.37
C PHE A 5 39.56 21.82 -13.88
N MET A 6 40.58 21.24 -14.54
CA MET A 6 40.42 20.63 -15.86
C MET A 6 40.69 19.14 -15.69
N GLY A 7 39.83 18.29 -16.26
CA GLY A 7 40.10 16.87 -16.42
C GLY A 7 38.90 15.97 -16.22
N LEU A 8 37.93 16.02 -17.13
CA LEU A 8 37.13 14.84 -17.50
C LEU A 8 36.79 14.93 -19.00
N ASP A 9 37.37 14.00 -19.74
CA ASP A 9 37.14 13.72 -21.16
C ASP A 9 35.71 13.21 -21.40
N ILE A 10 35.03 13.77 -22.41
CA ILE A 10 33.82 13.20 -23.01
C ILE A 10 34.10 13.04 -24.52
N PRO A 11 33.92 11.84 -25.12
CA PRO A 11 34.27 11.62 -26.52
C PRO A 11 33.25 12.24 -27.48
N CYS A 12 33.73 12.90 -28.53
CA CYS A 12 32.96 13.38 -29.68
C CYS A 12 32.73 12.25 -30.70
N TYR A 13 31.54 12.21 -31.34
CA TYR A 13 31.31 11.91 -32.78
C TYR A 13 29.82 12.24 -33.15
N PRO A 14 29.44 12.41 -34.44
CA PRO A 14 28.89 13.67 -34.94
C PRO A 14 27.41 13.64 -35.43
N HIS A 15 26.83 14.85 -35.52
CA HIS A 15 25.58 15.33 -36.15
C HIS A 15 25.21 14.73 -37.55
N PRO A 16 23.98 14.92 -38.16
CA PRO A 16 23.15 16.14 -38.10
C PRO A 16 21.58 16.10 -38.34
N ILE A 17 20.93 17.26 -38.05
CA ILE A 17 19.66 17.92 -38.55
C ILE A 17 18.23 17.42 -38.17
N LEU A 18 17.49 18.19 -37.35
CA LEU A 18 16.36 19.10 -37.74
C LEU A 18 15.53 19.64 -36.53
N SER A 19 15.59 20.98 -36.39
CA SER A 19 14.58 21.95 -35.89
C SER A 19 13.56 21.61 -34.78
N GLY A 20 13.64 22.34 -33.66
CA GLY A 20 12.53 22.53 -32.72
C GLY A 20 12.96 23.23 -31.44
N SER A 21 12.56 24.49 -31.27
CA SER A 21 12.92 25.39 -30.16
C SER A 21 12.46 24.91 -28.78
N ALA A 22 13.39 24.72 -27.85
CA ALA A 22 13.16 24.79 -26.41
C ALA A 22 14.42 25.32 -25.71
N GLN A 23 14.34 26.50 -25.09
CA GLN A 23 15.40 27.08 -24.26
C GLN A 23 15.36 26.45 -22.84
N PRO A 24 16.50 26.07 -22.23
CA PRO A 24 16.56 25.76 -20.81
C PRO A 24 16.92 27.01 -20.00
N SER A 25 15.94 27.64 -19.37
CA SER A 25 16.13 28.67 -18.34
C SER A 25 16.02 28.03 -16.95
N LEU A 26 17.16 27.86 -16.25
CA LEU A 26 17.25 27.72 -14.77
C LEU A 26 18.69 27.55 -14.22
N ILE A 27 19.74 27.59 -15.05
CA ILE A 27 21.14 27.48 -14.58
C ILE A 27 21.89 28.84 -14.60
N PHE A 28 21.26 29.92 -15.08
CA PHE A 28 21.92 31.23 -15.22
C PHE A 28 21.85 32.16 -14.00
N ASP A 29 20.99 31.90 -13.01
CA ASP A 29 20.77 32.86 -11.91
C ASP A 29 21.81 32.80 -10.79
N PHE A 30 22.54 31.70 -10.64
CA PHE A 30 23.57 31.59 -9.59
C PHE A 30 24.94 32.15 -10.03
N VAL A 31 25.22 32.14 -11.34
CA VAL A 31 26.48 32.65 -11.92
C VAL A 31 26.37 34.16 -12.24
N ALA A 32 25.17 34.68 -12.54
CA ALA A 32 24.97 36.11 -12.81
C ALA A 32 25.15 37.01 -11.57
N LEU A 33 24.85 36.50 -10.37
CA LEU A 33 25.00 37.24 -9.10
C LEU A 33 26.46 37.44 -8.68
N THR A 34 27.35 36.50 -9.02
CA THR A 34 28.79 36.62 -8.75
C THR A 34 29.49 37.44 -9.85
N PHE A 35 29.07 37.36 -11.11
CA PHE A 35 29.75 38.05 -12.21
C PHE A 35 29.33 39.52 -12.39
N SER A 36 28.07 39.88 -12.11
CA SER A 36 27.57 41.27 -12.21
C SER A 36 28.15 42.19 -11.11
N PHE A 37 28.52 41.62 -9.96
CA PHE A 37 29.05 42.36 -8.82
C PHE A 37 30.56 42.61 -8.92
N LEU A 38 31.33 41.67 -9.48
CA LEU A 38 32.79 41.79 -9.67
C LEU A 38 33.17 42.83 -10.75
N CYS A 39 32.37 42.99 -11.81
CA CYS A 39 32.68 43.92 -12.89
C CYS A 39 32.41 45.41 -12.58
N ARG A 40 31.68 45.75 -11.51
CA ARG A 40 31.42 47.17 -11.13
C ARG A 40 32.38 47.73 -10.08
N ARG A 41 33.26 46.90 -9.50
CA ARG A 41 34.20 47.33 -8.44
C ARG A 41 35.61 47.63 -8.95
N MET A 42 35.91 47.39 -10.23
CA MET A 42 37.23 47.64 -10.84
C MET A 42 37.44 49.07 -11.38
N SER A 43 36.63 50.05 -10.97
CA SER A 43 36.83 51.45 -11.37
C SER A 43 36.59 52.40 -10.19
N ARG A 44 37.43 52.31 -9.16
CA ARG A 44 37.72 53.41 -8.23
C ARG A 44 39.04 53.12 -7.51
N ASP A 45 39.78 54.20 -7.30
CA ASP A 45 41.22 54.28 -7.14
C ASP A 45 41.85 53.44 -6.01
N ASN A 46 43.12 53.10 -6.28
CA ASN A 46 44.14 52.75 -5.31
C ASN A 46 44.19 53.79 -4.19
N THR A 47 44.01 53.37 -2.93
CA THR A 47 44.94 53.56 -1.79
C THR A 47 44.26 53.13 -0.48
N VAL A 48 45.09 52.64 0.45
CA VAL A 48 44.82 52.22 1.84
C VAL A 48 44.41 50.74 2.03
N ASN A 49 45.26 50.04 2.81
CA ASN A 49 45.04 48.71 3.38
C ASN A 49 43.95 48.78 4.48
N GLU A 50 42.68 48.79 4.09
CA GLU A 50 41.58 48.41 4.98
C GLU A 50 41.06 47.05 4.57
N GLU A 51 40.82 46.16 5.54
CA GLU A 51 40.10 44.90 5.28
C GLU A 51 38.79 45.22 4.54
N PRO A 52 38.46 44.51 3.45
CA PRO A 52 37.30 44.85 2.65
C PRO A 52 36.04 44.77 3.52
N MET A 53 35.43 45.93 3.79
CA MET A 53 34.18 46.02 4.54
C MET A 53 33.11 45.11 3.90
N VAL A 54 32.73 44.06 4.64
CA VAL A 54 31.72 43.07 4.23
C VAL A 54 30.33 43.72 4.32
N SER A 55 29.58 43.71 3.20
CA SER A 55 28.25 44.32 3.11
C SER A 55 27.24 43.59 4.01
N LEU A 56 26.12 44.23 4.35
CA LEU A 56 25.07 43.56 5.14
C LEU A 56 24.49 42.34 4.39
N GLY A 57 24.38 42.44 3.06
CA GLY A 57 23.95 41.33 2.21
C GLY A 57 24.90 40.12 2.29
N ASP A 58 26.22 40.36 2.29
CA ASP A 58 27.20 39.29 2.44
C ASP A 58 27.14 38.64 3.83
N LYS A 59 26.97 39.44 4.88
CA LYS A 59 26.80 38.94 6.26
C LYS A 59 25.55 38.09 6.41
N LEU A 60 24.43 38.47 5.78
CA LEU A 60 23.20 37.66 5.74
C LEU A 60 23.44 36.35 4.98
N CYS A 61 24.08 36.40 3.81
CA CYS A 61 24.37 35.22 3.01
C CYS A 61 25.26 34.20 3.74
N GLN A 62 26.22 34.66 4.54
CA GLN A 62 27.11 33.80 5.35
C GLN A 62 26.38 33.10 6.50
N ARG A 63 25.21 33.59 6.92
CA ARG A 63 24.43 33.02 8.02
C ARG A 63 23.29 32.10 7.55
N PHE A 64 23.09 31.94 6.25
CA PHE A 64 22.10 31.00 5.73
C PHE A 64 22.52 29.55 5.97
N GLU A 65 21.58 28.76 6.47
CA GLU A 65 21.68 27.31 6.61
C GLU A 65 20.85 26.60 5.54
N LYS A 66 21.19 25.35 5.21
CA LYS A 66 20.43 24.55 4.22
C LYS A 66 19.44 23.61 4.90
N SER A 67 18.20 23.61 4.43
CA SER A 67 17.25 22.56 4.73
C SER A 67 17.59 21.29 3.94
N LYS A 68 17.45 20.11 4.55
CA LYS A 68 17.73 18.80 3.94
C LYS A 68 16.48 17.97 3.65
N PHE A 69 15.30 18.53 3.87
CA PHE A 69 14.04 17.80 3.74
C PHE A 69 13.45 17.82 2.33
N ASP A 70 13.52 18.96 1.65
CA ASP A 70 13.05 19.09 0.27
C ASP A 70 14.19 18.80 -0.71
N GLU A 71 13.90 18.19 -1.88
CA GLU A 71 14.89 17.82 -2.91
C GLU A 71 15.82 18.98 -3.34
N ARG A 72 15.30 20.22 -3.30
CA ARG A 72 16.04 21.42 -3.73
C ARG A 72 16.99 21.97 -2.66
N GLU A 73 16.96 21.42 -1.45
CA GLU A 73 17.71 21.89 -0.28
C GLU A 73 17.69 23.41 -0.07
N PRO A 74 16.48 24.03 0.05
CA PRO A 74 16.37 25.49 0.15
C PRO A 74 17.07 26.03 1.39
N SER A 75 17.61 27.24 1.28
CA SER A 75 18.28 27.91 2.41
C SER A 75 17.30 28.69 3.28
N PHE A 76 17.59 28.79 4.57
CA PHE A 76 16.85 29.61 5.53
C PHE A 76 17.80 30.30 6.51
N LEU A 77 17.39 31.44 7.04
CA LEU A 77 18.13 32.19 8.06
C LEU A 77 17.66 31.72 9.44
N PRO A 78 18.57 31.21 10.29
CA PRO A 78 18.21 30.81 11.63
C PRO A 78 17.57 31.93 12.47
N GLU A 79 16.57 31.59 13.27
CA GLU A 79 15.89 32.55 14.14
C GLU A 79 16.88 33.23 15.12
N GLY A 80 16.65 34.51 15.41
CA GLY A 80 17.55 35.34 16.23
C GLY A 80 18.67 36.02 15.44
N CYS A 81 19.13 35.45 14.31
CA CYS A 81 20.20 36.08 13.50
C CYS A 81 19.81 37.47 12.97
N ILE A 82 18.52 37.72 12.71
CA ILE A 82 18.06 39.02 12.22
C ILE A 82 18.25 40.12 13.26
N GLU A 83 18.05 39.81 14.54
CA GLU A 83 18.20 40.79 15.62
C GLU A 83 19.67 41.22 15.78
N ASP A 84 20.59 40.27 15.61
CA ASP A 84 22.03 40.50 15.68
C ASP A 84 22.57 41.28 14.47
N LEU A 85 22.02 41.02 13.28
CA LEU A 85 22.53 41.57 12.02
C LEU A 85 21.90 42.91 11.64
N ILE A 86 20.61 43.11 11.97
CA ILE A 86 19.84 44.30 11.59
C ILE A 86 19.73 45.25 12.79
N THR A 87 20.86 45.87 13.14
CA THR A 87 20.97 46.91 14.18
C THR A 87 20.70 48.30 13.62
N GLU A 88 20.39 49.29 14.47
CA GLU A 88 20.22 50.69 14.03
C GLU A 88 21.43 51.20 13.24
N HIS A 89 22.64 50.80 13.67
CA HIS A 89 23.89 51.14 12.98
C HIS A 89 23.99 50.47 11.60
N ALA A 90 23.71 49.17 11.50
CA ALA A 90 23.73 48.46 10.22
C ALA A 90 22.72 49.04 9.22
N ILE A 91 21.52 49.42 9.70
CA ILE A 91 20.49 50.08 8.90
C ILE A 91 20.97 51.46 8.42
N SER A 92 21.54 52.27 9.33
CA SER A 92 22.04 53.61 9.01
C SER A 92 23.11 53.55 7.92
N ARG A 93 24.07 52.64 8.06
CA ARG A 93 25.15 52.45 7.10
C ARG A 93 24.64 52.02 5.73
N GLU A 94 23.75 51.04 5.66
CA GLU A 94 23.25 50.52 4.38
C GLU A 94 22.31 51.51 3.66
N LEU A 95 21.62 52.40 4.38
CA LEU A 95 20.71 53.40 3.81
C LEU A 95 21.39 54.72 3.42
N PHE A 96 22.42 55.13 4.15
CA PHE A 96 22.97 56.49 4.09
C PHE A 96 24.50 56.55 3.96
N ASP A 97 25.22 55.41 3.93
CA ASP A 97 26.69 55.34 3.94
C ASP A 97 27.34 56.10 5.11
N LEU A 98 26.67 56.19 6.26
CA LEU A 98 27.15 56.91 7.45
C LEU A 98 28.12 56.04 8.28
N PHE A 99 29.23 56.66 8.74
CA PHE A 99 30.25 56.05 9.60
C PHE A 99 29.90 56.15 11.10
N GLU A 100 30.64 55.45 11.98
CA GLU A 100 30.35 55.27 13.42
C GLU A 100 30.15 56.58 14.22
N ASP A 101 30.73 57.70 13.78
CA ASP A 101 30.74 58.97 14.53
C ASP A 101 29.71 60.04 14.06
N GLU A 102 28.90 59.77 13.03
CA GLU A 102 27.92 60.75 12.51
C GLU A 102 26.48 60.48 13.01
N ALA A 103 25.91 61.46 13.72
CA ALA A 103 24.51 61.39 14.17
C ALA A 103 23.56 61.62 12.96
N PRO A 104 22.65 60.67 12.64
CA PRO A 104 21.78 60.81 11.49
C PRO A 104 20.82 62.01 11.66
N PRO A 105 20.63 62.86 10.64
CA PRO A 105 19.71 63.99 10.69
C PRO A 105 18.27 63.56 11.02
N THR A 106 17.51 64.44 11.67
CA THR A 106 16.22 64.16 12.34
C THR A 106 15.16 63.41 11.51
N PRO A 107 14.98 63.65 10.20
CA PRO A 107 14.02 62.91 9.36
C PRO A 107 14.41 61.43 9.12
N GLU A 108 15.70 61.11 9.22
CA GLU A 108 16.26 59.78 8.91
C GLU A 108 16.17 58.83 10.10
N LYS A 109 16.21 59.36 11.33
CA LYS A 109 15.93 58.61 12.56
C LYS A 109 14.57 57.91 12.54
N ALA A 110 13.55 58.56 11.97
CA ALA A 110 12.21 57.97 11.89
C ALA A 110 12.13 56.81 10.88
N LEU A 111 13.03 56.74 9.90
CA LEU A 111 13.12 55.65 8.93
C LEU A 111 13.92 54.48 9.51
N ILE A 112 15.06 54.76 10.15
CA ILE A 112 15.87 53.76 10.87
C ILE A 112 15.03 53.09 11.96
N ARG A 113 14.32 53.88 12.78
CA ARG A 113 13.41 53.38 13.81
C ARG A 113 12.30 52.50 13.23
N PHE A 114 11.73 52.87 12.08
CA PHE A 114 10.72 52.05 11.42
C PHE A 114 11.26 50.67 11.02
N VAL A 115 12.45 50.62 10.40
CA VAL A 115 13.09 49.35 10.04
C VAL A 115 13.40 48.54 11.29
N HIS A 116 14.07 49.16 12.27
CA HIS A 116 14.52 48.51 13.48
C HIS A 116 13.34 47.98 14.33
N GLU A 117 12.26 48.73 14.49
CA GLU A 117 11.14 48.31 15.35
C GLU A 117 10.09 47.44 14.61
N LYS A 118 9.98 47.52 13.29
CA LYS A 118 8.82 46.95 12.56
C LYS A 118 9.13 46.18 11.29
N ALA A 119 10.29 46.36 10.65
CA ALA A 119 10.51 45.89 9.27
C ALA A 119 11.90 45.27 9.04
N LYS A 120 12.47 44.58 10.05
CA LYS A 120 13.81 43.97 9.95
C LYS A 120 13.84 42.87 8.88
N LYS A 121 12.83 41.99 8.83
CA LYS A 121 12.74 40.90 7.83
C LYS A 121 12.52 41.47 6.43
N VAL A 122 11.59 42.41 6.29
CA VAL A 122 11.31 43.10 5.02
C VAL A 122 12.60 43.77 4.50
N PHE A 123 13.32 44.49 5.34
CA PHE A 123 14.58 45.14 4.98
C PHE A 123 15.64 44.13 4.51
N ALA A 124 15.84 43.04 5.26
CA ALA A 124 16.79 41.99 4.91
C ALA A 124 16.45 41.33 3.55
N ILE A 125 15.17 41.08 3.27
CA ILE A 125 14.72 40.53 1.98
C ILE A 125 15.07 41.49 0.83
N VAL A 126 14.83 42.79 0.98
CA VAL A 126 15.14 43.80 -0.05
C VAL A 126 16.64 43.86 -0.35
N VAL A 127 17.47 43.82 0.69
CA VAL A 127 18.94 43.78 0.56
C VAL A 127 19.35 42.51 -0.18
N CYS A 128 18.81 41.34 0.19
CA CYS A 128 19.09 40.08 -0.50
C CYS A 128 18.54 40.02 -1.93
N CYS A 129 17.56 40.86 -2.30
CA CYS A 129 17.12 41.06 -3.69
C CYS A 129 18.11 41.90 -4.52
N GLY A 130 19.24 42.33 -3.95
CA GLY A 130 20.27 43.12 -4.64
C GLY A 130 19.93 44.61 -4.77
N THR A 131 18.98 45.12 -3.96
CA THR A 131 18.65 46.54 -3.95
C THR A 131 19.58 47.26 -2.98
N SER A 132 20.29 48.29 -3.45
CA SER A 132 21.30 49.03 -2.68
C SER A 132 21.23 50.55 -2.94
N GLY A 133 21.90 51.34 -2.10
CA GLY A 133 22.02 52.79 -2.26
C GLY A 133 20.68 53.52 -2.36
N THR A 134 20.54 54.41 -3.36
CA THR A 134 19.34 55.24 -3.54
C THR A 134 18.08 54.45 -3.88
N GLU A 135 18.20 53.27 -4.50
CA GLU A 135 17.06 52.38 -4.75
C GLU A 135 16.53 51.77 -3.44
N LEU A 136 17.44 51.39 -2.53
CA LEU A 136 17.09 50.85 -1.23
C LEU A 136 16.40 51.92 -0.39
N LEU A 137 16.97 53.12 -0.31
CA LEU A 137 16.37 54.24 0.41
C LEU A 137 14.97 54.60 -0.10
N THR A 138 14.81 54.67 -1.43
CA THR A 138 13.50 54.92 -2.06
C THR A 138 12.50 53.81 -1.73
N THR A 139 12.93 52.55 -1.75
CA THR A 139 12.09 51.39 -1.42
C THR A 139 11.63 51.41 0.04
N ILE A 140 12.54 51.65 0.99
CA ILE A 140 12.18 51.64 2.42
C ILE A 140 11.29 52.84 2.77
N LYS A 141 11.48 54.01 2.13
CA LYS A 141 10.53 55.14 2.23
C LYS A 141 9.15 54.74 1.71
N PHE A 142 9.09 54.08 0.55
CA PHE A 142 7.84 53.58 -0.02
C PHE A 142 7.12 52.60 0.91
N PHE A 143 7.85 51.62 1.49
CA PHE A 143 7.28 50.68 2.45
C PHE A 143 6.79 51.36 3.73
N LYS A 144 7.56 52.29 4.30
CA LYS A 144 7.13 53.07 5.48
C LYS A 144 5.86 53.86 5.20
N THR A 145 5.78 54.57 4.07
CA THR A 145 4.61 55.37 3.69
C THR A 145 3.36 54.52 3.49
N ASN A 146 3.52 53.30 2.95
CA ASN A 146 2.42 52.36 2.77
C ASN A 146 2.16 51.48 4.00
N GLY A 147 2.95 51.63 5.06
CA GLY A 147 2.85 50.85 6.30
C GLY A 147 3.25 49.38 6.16
N PHE A 148 4.04 48.99 5.16
CA PHE A 148 4.46 47.61 4.91
C PHE A 148 5.60 47.17 5.84
N LYS A 149 5.31 46.22 6.72
CA LYS A 149 6.16 45.79 7.84
C LYS A 149 6.23 44.25 7.91
N ASP A 150 7.01 43.71 8.85
CA ASP A 150 7.25 42.26 8.96
C ASP A 150 5.96 41.47 9.19
N SER A 151 4.95 42.04 9.87
CA SER A 151 3.65 41.39 10.07
C SER A 151 2.81 41.24 8.80
N ASP A 152 3.20 41.89 7.71
CA ASP A 152 2.51 41.83 6.42
C ASP A 152 3.11 40.75 5.49
N LEU A 153 4.16 40.05 5.95
CA LEU A 153 4.69 38.85 5.30
C LEU A 153 3.86 37.61 5.72
N PRO A 154 3.70 36.62 4.83
CA PRO A 154 4.21 36.57 3.47
C PRO A 154 3.38 37.35 2.46
N ILE A 155 4.02 37.94 1.44
CA ILE A 155 3.30 38.48 0.28
C ILE A 155 2.77 37.35 -0.61
N LYS A 156 1.66 37.60 -1.30
CA LYS A 156 1.09 36.64 -2.26
C LYS A 156 1.94 36.53 -3.52
N LYS A 157 1.89 35.38 -4.20
CA LYS A 157 2.59 35.18 -5.48
C LYS A 157 2.07 36.17 -6.53
N PRO A 158 2.95 36.89 -7.26
CA PRO A 158 2.50 37.77 -8.36
C PRO A 158 1.85 36.93 -9.47
N GLY A 159 0.75 37.40 -10.04
CA GLY A 159 0.03 36.67 -11.09
C GLY A 159 0.80 36.70 -12.42
N THR A 160 1.16 35.54 -12.96
CA THR A 160 1.79 35.41 -14.28
C THR A 160 0.81 35.82 -15.39
N PRO A 161 1.27 36.55 -16.43
CA PRO A 161 0.41 36.92 -17.55
C PRO A 161 -0.14 35.69 -18.27
N VAL A 162 -1.47 35.60 -18.43
CA VAL A 162 -2.14 34.58 -19.25
C VAL A 162 -1.81 34.85 -20.72
N GLN A 163 -1.68 33.81 -21.56
CA GLN A 163 -1.56 33.96 -23.02
C GLN A 163 -2.65 34.91 -23.54
N GLY A 164 -2.26 36.13 -23.91
CA GLY A 164 -3.16 37.17 -24.45
C GLY A 164 -3.34 38.44 -23.60
N CYS A 165 -2.83 38.53 -22.37
CA CYS A 165 -2.88 39.77 -21.56
C CYS A 165 -1.49 40.18 -21.08
N SER A 166 -1.13 41.48 -21.22
CA SER A 166 0.23 42.00 -20.97
C SER A 166 0.45 42.59 -19.57
N SER A 167 -0.50 42.50 -18.64
CA SER A 167 -0.38 43.14 -17.32
C SER A 167 -0.26 42.14 -16.17
N TRP A 168 0.82 42.24 -15.40
CA TRP A 168 1.01 41.56 -14.12
C TRP A 168 0.00 42.06 -13.07
N THR A 169 -0.46 41.17 -12.19
CA THR A 169 -1.16 41.54 -10.96
C THR A 169 -0.19 41.52 -9.79
N PHE A 170 -0.04 42.66 -9.12
CA PHE A 170 0.93 42.82 -8.03
C PHE A 170 0.26 42.67 -6.65
N PRO A 171 0.94 42.01 -5.68
CA PRO A 171 0.45 41.91 -4.30
C PRO A 171 0.74 43.20 -3.52
N PHE A 172 0.07 43.39 -2.37
CA PHE A 172 0.45 44.44 -1.42
C PHE A 172 1.91 44.28 -0.97
N PRO A 173 2.73 45.35 -0.93
CA PRO A 173 2.41 46.77 -1.22
C PRO A 173 2.64 47.19 -2.68
N PHE A 174 3.10 46.27 -3.53
CA PHE A 174 3.47 46.54 -4.93
C PHE A 174 2.27 46.93 -5.81
N ASP A 175 1.04 46.59 -5.41
CA ASP A 175 -0.21 47.09 -5.98
C ASP A 175 -0.36 48.62 -5.87
N ARG A 176 0.26 49.25 -4.86
CA ARG A 176 0.21 50.70 -4.59
C ARG A 176 1.34 51.47 -5.24
N MET A 177 2.14 50.84 -6.10
CA MET A 177 3.18 51.52 -6.87
C MET A 177 2.56 52.41 -7.96
N GLN A 178 2.18 53.63 -7.58
CA GLN A 178 1.70 54.65 -8.53
C GLN A 178 2.83 55.61 -8.94
N ASP A 179 3.83 55.77 -8.08
CA ASP A 179 5.00 56.62 -8.33
C ASP A 179 5.91 56.03 -9.45
N ARG A 180 6.40 56.89 -10.34
CA ARG A 180 7.27 56.45 -11.46
C ARG A 180 8.65 56.00 -10.98
N GLY A 181 9.15 56.57 -9.89
CA GLY A 181 10.43 56.20 -9.28
C GLY A 181 10.40 54.77 -8.76
N ILE A 182 9.38 54.41 -7.97
CA ILE A 182 9.26 53.05 -7.43
C ILE A 182 9.00 52.00 -8.52
N ARG A 183 8.21 52.32 -9.56
CA ARG A 183 7.96 51.42 -10.71
C ARG A 183 9.20 51.11 -11.55
N ARG A 184 10.20 51.99 -11.55
CA ARG A 184 11.49 51.74 -12.23
C ARG A 184 12.35 50.76 -11.43
N ILE A 185 12.22 50.76 -10.11
CA ILE A 185 12.96 49.87 -9.21
C ILE A 185 12.34 48.48 -9.21
N TRP A 186 11.01 48.39 -9.08
CA TRP A 186 10.27 47.15 -8.90
C TRP A 186 9.44 46.81 -10.15
N ASN A 187 9.89 45.80 -10.89
CA ASN A 187 9.16 45.16 -11.99
C ASN A 187 8.67 43.76 -11.58
N GLY A 188 7.90 43.08 -12.43
CA GLY A 188 7.35 41.75 -12.14
C GLY A 188 8.41 40.73 -11.71
N PHE A 189 9.56 40.71 -12.37
CA PHE A 189 10.67 39.80 -12.03
C PHE A 189 11.31 40.10 -10.67
N LYS A 190 11.51 41.38 -10.32
CA LYS A 190 12.08 41.75 -9.01
C LYS A 190 11.10 41.46 -7.88
N ILE A 191 9.80 41.64 -8.11
CA ILE A 191 8.73 41.28 -7.17
C ILE A 191 8.65 39.76 -6.99
N GLU A 192 8.77 38.99 -8.07
CA GLU A 192 8.89 37.53 -7.99
C GLU A 192 10.16 37.11 -7.22
N GLY A 193 11.28 37.81 -7.42
CA GLY A 193 12.50 37.65 -6.62
C GLY A 193 12.29 37.89 -5.13
N PHE A 194 11.55 38.95 -4.77
CA PHE A 194 11.15 39.20 -3.37
C PHE A 194 10.24 38.09 -2.84
N TYR A 195 9.24 37.68 -3.63
CA TYR A 195 8.33 36.58 -3.28
C TYR A 195 9.10 35.28 -3.00
N ASN A 196 10.10 34.95 -3.81
CA ASN A 196 10.89 33.72 -3.63
C ASN A 196 11.83 33.83 -2.42
N LYS A 197 12.48 34.99 -2.23
CA LYS A 197 13.45 35.19 -1.15
C LYS A 197 12.82 35.29 0.24
N GLN A 198 11.57 35.74 0.36
CA GLN A 198 10.91 35.88 1.67
C GLN A 198 10.92 34.57 2.48
N TRP A 199 10.79 33.42 1.80
CA TRP A 199 10.69 32.12 2.46
C TRP A 199 11.97 31.72 3.19
N CYS A 200 13.12 32.29 2.81
CA CYS A 200 14.38 32.12 3.52
C CYS A 200 14.36 32.79 4.91
N PHE A 201 13.45 33.73 5.17
CA PHE A 201 13.36 34.49 6.44
C PHE A 201 12.11 34.13 7.26
N LEU A 202 11.27 33.23 6.73
CA LEU A 202 9.97 32.84 7.29
C LEU A 202 9.91 31.35 7.64
N ALA A 203 11.07 30.71 7.86
CA ALA A 203 11.11 29.35 8.38
C ALA A 203 10.43 29.30 9.77
N PRO A 204 9.56 28.31 10.03
CA PRO A 204 8.77 28.24 11.25
C PRO A 204 9.65 27.96 12.47
N VAL A 205 9.20 28.45 13.64
CA VAL A 205 9.69 28.01 14.95
C VAL A 205 8.65 27.05 15.54
N PHE A 206 9.07 25.86 15.96
CA PHE A 206 8.20 24.87 16.57
C PHE A 206 8.22 24.99 18.10
N SER A 207 7.05 25.08 18.72
CA SER A 207 6.91 25.26 20.17
C SER A 207 5.88 24.31 20.78
N LYS A 208 5.94 24.10 22.11
CA LYS A 208 4.96 23.26 22.81
C LYS A 208 3.58 23.90 22.92
N THR A 209 3.54 25.24 22.89
CA THR A 209 2.28 26.00 23.05
C THR A 209 1.47 26.03 21.76
N LYS A 210 2.13 25.84 20.61
CA LYS A 210 1.50 25.84 19.29
C LYS A 210 1.52 24.45 18.67
N PHE A 211 0.44 23.71 18.88
CA PHE A 211 0.30 22.39 18.26
C PHE A 211 0.04 22.47 16.75
N GLN A 212 -0.65 23.49 16.24
CA GLN A 212 -1.05 23.56 14.83
C GLN A 212 -0.26 24.60 14.04
N HIS A 213 0.25 24.18 12.89
CA HIS A 213 0.98 25.03 11.95
C HIS A 213 0.35 24.96 10.57
N HIS A 214 -0.07 26.12 10.04
CA HIS A 214 -0.55 26.28 8.67
C HIS A 214 0.51 27.02 7.87
N LEU A 215 1.19 26.30 6.99
CA LEU A 215 2.34 26.75 6.24
C LEU A 215 2.04 26.82 4.74
N SER A 216 2.64 27.80 4.08
CA SER A 216 2.65 27.89 2.61
C SER A 216 3.40 26.70 2.01
N PRO A 217 3.05 26.22 0.80
CA PRO A 217 3.85 25.23 0.06
C PRO A 217 5.33 25.61 -0.02
N ASP A 218 5.62 26.90 -0.21
CA ASP A 218 6.97 27.44 -0.41
C ASP A 218 7.74 27.66 0.91
N CYS A 219 7.10 27.49 2.06
CA CYS A 219 7.73 27.66 3.36
C CYS A 219 8.83 26.61 3.57
N VAL A 220 10.02 27.02 4.01
CA VAL A 220 11.17 26.14 4.21
C VAL A 220 11.11 25.50 5.60
N PHE A 221 11.12 24.17 5.68
CA PHE A 221 11.31 23.48 6.95
C PHE A 221 12.75 23.63 7.44
N PRO A 222 13.00 24.04 8.70
CA PRO A 222 14.35 24.24 9.23
C PRO A 222 14.97 22.89 9.67
N PHE A 223 14.90 21.86 8.82
CA PHE A 223 15.47 20.53 9.11
C PHE A 223 16.86 20.44 8.51
N THR A 224 17.87 20.33 9.37
CA THR A 224 19.30 20.32 8.99
C THR A 224 19.82 18.94 8.63
N TRP A 225 19.07 17.89 8.97
CA TRP A 225 19.37 16.51 8.64
C TRP A 225 18.08 15.68 8.52
N VAL A 226 18.11 14.67 7.66
CA VAL A 226 17.03 13.71 7.43
C VAL A 226 17.64 12.32 7.26
N ASN A 227 17.07 11.32 7.92
CA ASN A 227 17.42 9.93 7.69
C ASN A 227 16.80 9.45 6.36
N ASN A 228 17.62 8.88 5.48
CA ASN A 228 17.18 8.37 4.18
C ASN A 228 16.35 7.07 4.28
N ILE A 229 16.31 6.45 5.46
CA ILE A 229 15.45 5.29 5.72
C ILE A 229 14.05 5.78 6.06
N VAL A 230 13.14 5.71 5.08
CA VAL A 230 11.73 6.04 5.28
C VAL A 230 11.02 4.84 5.91
N LYS A 231 10.45 5.01 7.11
CA LYS A 231 9.63 3.99 7.77
C LYS A 231 8.16 4.30 7.48
N GLY A 232 7.45 3.46 6.73
CA GLY A 232 6.04 3.77 6.40
C GLY A 232 5.35 2.77 5.48
N GLY A 233 4.03 2.76 5.53
CA GLY A 233 3.16 1.92 4.69
C GLY A 233 2.44 2.72 3.60
N MET A 234 1.42 2.12 2.98
CA MET A 234 0.68 2.65 1.82
C MET A 234 0.06 4.07 1.99
N PHE A 235 -0.08 4.58 3.21
CA PHE A 235 -0.81 5.82 3.52
C PHE A 235 -0.01 6.88 4.28
N SER A 236 1.18 6.54 4.77
CA SER A 236 2.02 7.49 5.48
C SER A 236 3.48 7.09 5.46
N GLN A 237 4.36 8.09 5.39
CA GLN A 237 5.81 7.95 5.49
C GLN A 237 6.31 8.65 6.74
N VAL A 238 7.20 8.00 7.49
CA VAL A 238 7.82 8.58 8.69
C VAL A 238 9.30 8.79 8.42
N HIS A 239 9.73 10.03 8.56
CA HIS A 239 11.13 10.46 8.44
C HIS A 239 11.66 10.82 9.82
N GLU A 240 12.86 10.36 10.14
CA GLU A 240 13.63 10.89 11.26
C GLU A 240 14.35 12.15 10.78
N VAL A 241 14.16 13.27 11.48
CA VAL A 241 14.74 14.56 11.10
C VAL A 241 15.32 15.28 12.31
N ASP A 242 16.26 16.18 12.03
CA ASP A 242 16.84 17.08 13.03
C ASP A 242 16.49 18.54 12.72
N ILE A 243 15.73 19.19 13.61
CA ILE A 243 15.31 20.59 13.44
C ILE A 243 16.41 21.50 13.98
N HIS A 244 16.79 22.56 13.25
CA HIS A 244 17.79 23.54 13.70
C HIS A 244 17.51 24.07 15.12
N PRO A 245 18.51 24.19 16.03
CA PRO A 245 18.29 24.55 17.44
C PRO A 245 17.53 25.86 17.66
N GLN A 246 17.84 26.89 16.87
CA GLN A 246 17.16 28.20 16.97
C GLN A 246 15.71 28.17 16.51
N HIS A 247 15.26 27.08 15.85
CA HIS A 247 13.87 26.90 15.42
C HIS A 247 13.06 25.99 16.37
N GLN A 248 13.54 25.82 17.61
CA GLN A 248 12.87 25.06 18.66
C GLN A 248 12.84 25.87 19.97
N GLU A 249 11.66 26.01 20.60
CA GLU A 249 11.54 26.77 21.87
C GLU A 249 11.92 25.97 23.14
N HIS A 250 12.16 24.65 23.08
CA HIS A 250 12.31 23.83 24.29
C HIS A 250 13.45 22.79 24.24
N PRO A 251 14.25 22.66 25.33
CA PRO A 251 15.31 21.66 25.46
C PRO A 251 14.83 20.25 25.87
N GLU A 252 13.52 19.96 25.94
CA GLU A 252 13.03 18.59 26.24
C GLU A 252 13.10 17.63 25.04
N PHE A 253 13.65 18.08 23.92
CA PHE A 253 14.20 17.21 22.90
C PHE A 253 15.60 16.76 23.32
N THR A 254 15.77 16.27 24.54
CA THR A 254 17.02 15.64 24.96
C THR A 254 16.77 14.27 25.58
N VAL A 255 17.44 13.24 25.07
CA VAL A 255 17.64 11.95 25.75
C VAL A 255 19.03 12.04 26.39
N ASP A 256 19.11 11.86 27.71
CA ASP A 256 20.37 11.91 28.48
C ASP A 256 21.18 13.22 28.32
N GLY A 257 20.48 14.35 28.14
CA GLY A 257 21.12 15.66 27.93
C GLY A 257 21.66 15.87 26.51
N GLN A 258 21.46 14.92 25.58
CA GLN A 258 21.78 15.06 24.16
C GLN A 258 20.53 15.26 23.31
N ARG A 259 20.62 16.13 22.30
CA ARG A 259 19.53 16.50 21.40
C ARG A 259 18.92 15.26 20.73
N ALA A 260 17.62 15.07 20.88
CA ALA A 260 16.84 13.96 20.36
C ALA A 260 16.22 14.34 19.01
N HIS A 261 16.34 13.46 18.02
CA HIS A 261 15.70 13.62 16.72
C HIS A 261 14.17 13.57 16.84
N VAL A 262 13.48 14.10 15.84
CA VAL A 262 12.01 14.07 15.75
C VAL A 262 11.55 13.21 14.58
N ALA A 263 10.36 12.64 14.72
CA ALA A 263 9.68 11.90 13.67
C ALA A 263 8.72 12.83 12.94
N ILE A 264 8.82 12.93 11.61
CA ILE A 264 7.84 13.58 10.75
C ILE A 264 7.07 12.49 10.00
N LYS A 265 5.80 12.30 10.36
CA LYS A 265 4.83 11.43 9.68
C LYS A 265 4.12 12.25 8.61
N GLU A 266 4.51 12.10 7.35
CA GLU A 266 3.79 12.62 6.18
C GLU A 266 2.62 11.68 5.85
N ILE A 267 1.42 12.26 5.66
CA ILE A 267 0.26 11.52 5.16
C ILE A 267 0.29 11.60 3.63
N LEU A 268 0.40 10.44 2.97
CA LEU A 268 0.52 10.37 1.52
C LEU A 268 -0.85 10.62 0.87
N VAL A 269 -0.91 11.62 -0.01
CA VAL A 269 -2.11 11.97 -0.77
C VAL A 269 -2.08 11.24 -2.11
N ASN A 270 -3.04 10.33 -2.33
CA ASN A 270 -3.40 9.88 -3.68
C ASN A 270 -4.54 10.77 -4.19
N ASN A 271 -4.46 11.25 -5.43
CA ASN A 271 -5.37 12.27 -5.97
C ASN A 271 -6.85 11.87 -5.91
N ASP A 272 -7.15 10.57 -5.94
CA ASP A 272 -8.51 10.04 -5.95
C ASP A 272 -9.17 9.94 -4.55
N ARG A 273 -8.42 10.21 -3.46
CA ARG A 273 -8.91 10.05 -2.06
C ARG A 273 -8.72 11.28 -1.17
N ARG A 274 -8.58 12.46 -1.77
CA ARG A 274 -8.28 13.72 -1.05
C ARG A 274 -9.22 13.99 0.13
N ASP A 275 -10.54 13.84 -0.05
CA ASP A 275 -11.53 14.14 1.00
C ASP A 275 -11.49 13.14 2.16
N GLU A 276 -11.22 11.86 1.88
CA GLU A 276 -11.10 10.83 2.92
C GLU A 276 -9.80 11.02 3.72
N ILE A 277 -8.72 11.41 3.06
CA ILE A 277 -7.44 11.71 3.71
C ILE A 277 -7.53 12.97 4.55
N GLU A 278 -8.18 14.02 4.05
CA GLU A 278 -8.39 15.25 4.81
C GLU A 278 -9.24 14.99 6.05
N LYS A 279 -10.30 14.18 5.91
CA LYS A 279 -11.11 13.75 7.03
C LYS A 279 -10.31 12.93 8.04
N ASN A 280 -9.50 11.97 7.59
CA ASN A 280 -8.68 11.14 8.49
C ASN A 280 -7.62 11.97 9.22
N TYR A 281 -6.98 12.92 8.52
CA TYR A 281 -6.04 13.86 9.12
C TYR A 281 -6.73 14.74 10.15
N GLU A 282 -7.91 15.26 9.85
CA GLU A 282 -8.68 16.10 10.77
C GLU A 282 -9.19 15.30 11.99
N ASP A 283 -9.64 14.05 11.80
CA ASP A 283 -10.02 13.14 12.87
C ASP A 283 -8.82 12.82 13.79
N GLU A 284 -7.65 12.48 13.23
CA GLU A 284 -6.41 12.25 13.99
C GLU A 284 -5.95 13.52 14.70
N ARG A 285 -6.00 14.68 14.03
CA ARG A 285 -5.67 15.98 14.61
C ARG A 285 -6.60 16.34 15.76
N LYS A 286 -7.91 16.08 15.62
CA LYS A 286 -8.92 16.34 16.65
C LYS A 286 -8.70 15.43 17.85
N ALA A 287 -8.58 14.12 17.64
CA ALA A 287 -8.30 13.15 18.70
C ALA A 287 -7.03 13.51 19.48
N LEU A 288 -5.93 13.82 18.78
CA LEU A 288 -4.69 14.28 19.38
C LEU A 288 -4.89 15.59 20.16
N SER A 289 -5.72 16.51 19.67
CA SER A 289 -6.01 17.79 20.36
C SER A 289 -6.86 17.64 21.61
N GLU A 290 -7.73 16.64 21.67
CA GLU A 290 -8.60 16.42 22.83
C GLU A 290 -7.83 15.80 24.00
N ILE A 291 -6.89 14.89 23.69
CA ILE A 291 -6.01 14.23 24.67
C ILE A 291 -4.72 15.01 24.95
N THR A 292 -4.64 16.27 24.54
CA THR A 292 -3.46 17.13 24.73
C THR A 292 -2.92 17.16 26.16
N ASP A 293 -3.83 17.20 27.15
CA ASP A 293 -3.49 17.29 28.56
C ASP A 293 -3.18 15.92 29.18
N LEU A 294 -3.45 14.82 28.46
CA LEU A 294 -3.13 13.46 28.88
C LEU A 294 -1.63 13.20 28.69
N ARG A 295 -0.81 13.81 29.55
CA ARG A 295 0.63 13.53 29.61
C ARG A 295 0.87 12.26 30.39
N HIS A 296 1.33 11.22 29.71
CA HIS A 296 1.65 9.94 30.32
C HIS A 296 2.96 9.39 29.79
N LYS A 297 3.78 8.78 30.66
CA LYS A 297 5.11 8.24 30.31
C LYS A 297 5.06 7.22 29.16
N HIS A 298 3.97 6.46 29.10
CA HIS A 298 3.73 5.38 28.15
C HIS A 298 2.74 5.74 27.02
N ILE A 299 2.52 7.04 26.74
CA ILE A 299 1.78 7.53 25.56
C ILE A 299 2.73 8.40 24.75
N ILE A 300 2.73 8.26 23.42
CA ILE A 300 3.60 9.05 22.54
C ILE A 300 3.30 10.54 22.68
N GLN A 301 4.35 11.34 22.88
CA GLN A 301 4.20 12.79 22.95
C GLN A 301 4.13 13.37 21.55
N ARG A 302 3.03 14.07 21.27
CA ARG A 302 2.84 14.87 20.05
C ARG A 302 3.58 16.21 20.16
N ILE A 303 4.14 16.67 19.05
CA ILE A 303 4.86 17.93 18.94
C ILE A 303 4.05 18.93 18.12
N ALA A 304 3.69 18.58 16.87
CA ALA A 304 2.96 19.48 15.98
C ALA A 304 2.09 18.72 14.96
N ALA A 305 1.01 19.35 14.51
CA ALA A 305 0.25 19.01 13.31
C ALA A 305 0.46 20.13 12.29
N ILE A 306 0.93 19.78 11.10
CA ILE A 306 1.41 20.74 10.10
C ILE A 306 0.67 20.52 8.79
N THR A 307 0.06 21.58 8.28
CA THR A 307 -0.41 21.65 6.90
C THR A 307 0.58 22.49 6.11
N ARG A 308 1.11 21.97 4.99
CA ARG A 308 2.03 22.70 4.10
C ARG A 308 1.49 22.59 2.68
N GLY A 309 0.72 23.59 2.25
CA GLY A 309 -0.06 23.48 1.02
C GLY A 309 -1.04 22.31 1.06
N GLU A 310 -0.92 21.40 0.10
CA GLU A 310 -1.76 20.20 0.00
C GLU A 310 -1.22 19.02 0.84
N ARG A 311 -0.01 19.13 1.39
CA ARG A 311 0.62 18.07 2.19
C ARG A 311 0.24 18.19 3.66
N ARG A 312 0.23 17.04 4.36
CA ARG A 312 -0.21 16.89 5.75
C ARG A 312 0.84 16.14 6.55
N TYR A 313 1.22 16.67 7.70
CA TYR A 313 2.25 16.08 8.54
C TYR A 313 1.87 16.09 10.02
N PHE A 314 2.33 15.07 10.74
CA PHE A 314 2.41 15.07 12.20
C PHE A 314 3.85 14.93 12.66
N MET A 315 4.21 15.69 13.68
CA MET A 315 5.53 15.66 14.28
C MET A 315 5.44 15.01 15.67
N PHE A 316 6.26 14.00 15.90
CA PHE A 316 6.33 13.24 17.16
C PHE A 316 7.78 13.10 17.63
N GLN A 317 7.95 12.68 18.89
CA GLN A 317 9.26 12.23 19.36
C GLN A 317 9.73 11.01 18.55
N TRP A 318 10.98 10.99 18.09
CA TRP A 318 11.54 9.81 17.42
C TRP A 318 11.77 8.66 18.40
N ALA A 319 11.30 7.47 18.06
CA ALA A 319 11.51 6.24 18.82
C ALA A 319 12.78 5.53 18.34
N ASP A 320 13.90 5.83 19.00
CA ASP A 320 15.24 5.32 18.70
C ASP A 320 15.37 3.78 18.84
N GLY A 321 14.44 3.14 19.55
CA GLY A 321 14.33 1.70 19.71
C GLY A 321 13.40 0.99 18.74
N GLY A 322 12.77 1.69 17.78
CA GLY A 322 11.80 1.11 16.84
C GLY A 322 10.43 0.83 17.48
N ASN A 323 9.66 -0.09 16.89
CA ASN A 323 8.41 -0.59 17.49
C ASN A 323 8.62 -1.93 18.22
N LEU A 324 7.60 -2.41 18.95
CA LEU A 324 7.71 -3.61 19.77
C LEU A 324 7.98 -4.88 18.94
N ARG A 325 7.41 -4.98 17.72
CA ARG A 325 7.69 -6.08 16.79
C ARG A 325 9.16 -6.07 16.34
N GLU A 326 9.68 -4.90 15.98
CA GLU A 326 11.09 -4.71 15.63
C GLU A 326 12.01 -5.07 16.80
N PHE A 327 11.64 -4.71 18.03
CA PHE A 327 12.41 -5.09 19.22
C PHE A 327 12.48 -6.61 19.41
N TRP A 328 11.37 -7.33 19.23
CA TRP A 328 11.38 -8.79 19.28
C TRP A 328 12.33 -9.36 18.22
N LYS A 329 12.25 -8.87 16.97
CA LYS A 329 13.14 -9.29 15.87
C LYS A 329 14.61 -8.90 16.09
N GLU A 330 14.90 -7.78 16.74
CA GLU A 330 16.26 -7.37 17.14
C GLU A 330 16.83 -8.38 18.15
N LYS A 331 15.99 -8.87 19.08
CA LYS A 331 16.32 -9.83 20.12
C LYS A 331 15.67 -11.19 19.84
N THR A 332 16.04 -11.80 18.72
CA THR A 332 15.41 -13.03 18.20
C THR A 332 15.31 -14.18 19.21
N ARG A 333 16.28 -14.33 20.11
CA ARG A 333 16.19 -15.24 21.27
C ARG A 333 16.66 -14.50 22.52
N PRO A 334 15.77 -13.89 23.30
CA PRO A 334 16.17 -13.16 24.49
C PRO A 334 16.74 -14.13 25.54
N VAL A 335 17.83 -13.72 26.21
CA VAL A 335 18.29 -14.44 27.40
C VAL A 335 17.33 -14.11 28.52
N LEU A 336 16.56 -15.12 28.93
CA LEU A 336 15.56 -14.97 29.95
C LEU A 336 16.24 -14.81 31.32
N THR A 337 16.26 -13.57 31.83
CA THR A 337 16.85 -13.21 33.11
C THR A 337 15.80 -12.63 34.05
N PRO A 338 15.99 -12.70 35.39
CA PRO A 338 15.12 -12.03 36.36
C PRO A 338 14.90 -10.55 36.04
N VAL A 339 15.97 -9.87 35.60
CA VAL A 339 15.95 -8.46 35.21
C VAL A 339 15.05 -8.23 34.00
N LEU A 340 15.25 -8.99 32.92
CA LEU A 340 14.43 -8.85 31.71
C LEU A 340 12.94 -9.10 31.99
N VAL A 341 12.61 -10.12 32.80
CA VAL A 341 11.22 -10.42 33.17
C VAL A 341 10.61 -9.26 33.96
N LYS A 342 11.31 -8.78 34.99
CA LYS A 342 10.86 -7.66 35.82
C LYS A 342 10.67 -6.38 35.01
N GLU A 343 11.62 -6.04 34.15
CA GLU A 343 11.53 -4.91 33.24
C GLU A 343 10.36 -5.05 32.26
N THR A 344 10.16 -6.23 31.68
CA THR A 344 9.05 -6.49 30.74
C THR A 344 7.70 -6.31 31.43
N VAL A 345 7.49 -6.90 32.61
CA VAL A 345 6.24 -6.74 33.37
C VAL A 345 6.03 -5.28 33.78
N THR A 346 7.11 -4.56 34.12
CA THR A 346 7.05 -3.12 34.42
C THR A 346 6.58 -2.30 33.22
N GLN A 347 7.08 -2.59 32.01
CA GLN A 347 6.60 -1.92 30.80
C GLN A 347 5.16 -2.28 30.47
N LEU A 348 4.76 -3.55 30.62
CA LEU A 348 3.36 -3.97 30.45
C LEU A 348 2.42 -3.28 31.44
N LEU A 349 2.85 -3.11 32.70
CA LEU A 349 2.11 -2.33 33.71
C LEU A 349 1.99 -0.86 33.28
N GLY A 350 3.07 -0.27 32.76
CA GLY A 350 3.08 1.10 32.24
C GLY A 350 2.11 1.31 31.08
N LEU A 351 2.02 0.34 30.16
CA LEU A 351 1.03 0.34 29.06
C LEU A 351 -0.39 0.17 29.59
N ALA A 352 -0.60 -0.69 30.59
CA ALA A 352 -1.90 -0.86 31.24
C ALA A 352 -2.37 0.41 31.96
N ASP A 353 -1.46 1.11 32.64
CA ASP A 353 -1.75 2.39 33.30
C ASP A 353 -2.03 3.50 32.27
N ALA A 354 -1.31 3.52 31.15
CA ALA A 354 -1.62 4.42 30.03
C ALA A 354 -3.03 4.21 29.48
N LEU A 355 -3.43 2.94 29.28
CA LEU A 355 -4.79 2.62 28.83
C LEU A 355 -5.82 2.98 29.88
N HIS A 356 -5.54 2.74 31.17
CA HIS A 356 -6.44 3.14 32.25
C HIS A 356 -6.61 4.66 32.31
N ALA A 357 -5.54 5.43 32.14
CA ALA A 357 -5.57 6.88 32.11
C ALA A 357 -6.34 7.39 30.87
N LEU A 358 -6.13 6.78 29.70
CA LEU A 358 -6.88 7.08 28.48
C LEU A 358 -8.36 6.77 28.66
N HIS A 359 -8.70 5.56 29.12
CA HIS A 359 -10.07 5.07 29.31
C HIS A 359 -10.88 5.89 30.31
N ASN A 360 -10.23 6.57 31.25
CA ASN A 360 -10.86 7.39 32.29
C ASN A 360 -10.57 8.89 32.17
N TYR A 361 -9.99 9.32 31.05
CA TYR A 361 -9.60 10.71 30.84
C TYR A 361 -10.81 11.67 30.96
N LYS A 362 -10.60 12.80 31.65
CA LYS A 362 -11.60 13.85 31.95
C LYS A 362 -12.86 13.39 32.70
N ASN A 363 -12.84 12.23 33.38
CA ASN A 363 -14.01 11.65 34.06
C ASN A 363 -15.24 11.45 33.13
N GLN A 364 -15.05 11.51 31.81
CA GLN A 364 -16.08 11.26 30.81
C GLN A 364 -16.06 9.81 30.28
N GLY A 365 -15.09 9.00 30.73
CA GLY A 365 -15.15 7.53 30.72
C GLY A 365 -15.17 6.81 29.37
N ASN A 366 -14.93 7.51 28.25
CA ASN A 366 -15.37 7.02 26.94
C ASN A 366 -14.30 7.01 25.83
N TYR A 367 -13.03 7.28 26.14
CA TYR A 367 -11.94 7.16 25.15
C TYR A 367 -11.41 5.73 25.09
N ARG A 368 -11.13 5.26 23.88
CA ARG A 368 -10.45 3.99 23.61
C ARG A 368 -9.43 4.20 22.50
N HIS A 369 -8.47 3.30 22.36
CA HIS A 369 -7.53 3.30 21.24
C HIS A 369 -8.15 2.69 19.98
N GLY A 370 -8.56 1.43 20.05
CA GLY A 370 -9.29 0.73 18.99
C GLY A 370 -8.45 0.21 17.80
N ASP A 371 -7.12 0.13 17.94
CA ASP A 371 -6.17 -0.48 16.96
C ASP A 371 -4.82 -0.76 17.64
N LEU A 372 -4.85 -1.36 18.84
CA LEU A 372 -3.62 -1.73 19.53
C LEU A 372 -3.00 -2.98 18.89
N LYS A 373 -1.72 -2.89 18.56
CA LYS A 373 -0.89 -3.95 17.99
C LYS A 373 0.58 -3.67 18.29
N PRO A 374 1.49 -4.65 18.20
CA PRO A 374 2.91 -4.44 18.50
C PRO A 374 3.57 -3.33 17.66
N GLU A 375 3.09 -3.12 16.43
CA GLU A 375 3.58 -2.06 15.53
C GLU A 375 3.20 -0.65 16.01
N ASN A 376 2.13 -0.51 16.80
CA ASN A 376 1.66 0.74 17.40
C ASN A 376 2.20 0.96 18.83
N ILE A 377 3.13 0.13 19.29
CA ILE A 377 3.86 0.32 20.56
C ILE A 377 5.31 0.64 20.23
N LEU A 378 5.72 1.88 20.49
CA LEU A 378 7.05 2.40 20.20
C LEU A 378 8.00 2.21 21.38
N ARG A 379 9.27 1.91 21.11
CA ARG A 379 10.31 1.70 22.12
C ARG A 379 11.30 2.86 22.12
N PHE A 380 11.53 3.42 23.30
CA PHE A 380 12.54 4.44 23.57
C PHE A 380 13.65 3.82 24.41
N ARG A 381 14.89 3.81 23.92
CA ARG A 381 15.99 3.19 24.66
C ARG A 381 16.32 4.04 25.90
N ASN A 382 16.76 3.36 26.95
CA ASN A 382 17.32 3.96 28.16
C ASN A 382 18.30 2.94 28.77
N GLU A 383 18.67 3.10 30.04
CA GLU A 383 19.57 2.19 30.75
C GLU A 383 19.05 0.74 30.87
N THR A 384 17.75 0.49 30.65
CA THR A 384 17.15 -0.85 30.74
C THR A 384 17.21 -1.61 29.41
N VAL A 385 17.13 -2.95 29.46
CA VAL A 385 17.17 -3.79 28.25
C VAL A 385 15.93 -3.56 27.39
N VAL A 386 14.76 -3.45 28.04
CA VAL A 386 13.49 -3.26 27.34
C VAL A 386 13.32 -1.83 26.82
N GLY A 387 13.86 -0.82 27.52
CA GLY A 387 13.53 0.58 27.24
C GLY A 387 12.17 0.99 27.81
N ILE A 388 11.68 2.17 27.41
CA ILE A 388 10.34 2.68 27.71
C ILE A 388 9.43 2.41 26.51
N LEU A 389 8.35 1.65 26.72
CA LEU A 389 7.33 1.40 25.70
C LEU A 389 6.24 2.46 25.75
N LYS A 390 5.86 3.04 24.61
CA LYS A 390 4.80 4.06 24.49
C LYS A 390 3.78 3.68 23.44
N ILE A 391 2.50 3.87 23.75
CA ILE A 391 1.40 3.69 22.79
C ILE A 391 1.41 4.84 21.78
N ALA A 392 1.34 4.52 20.50
CA ALA A 392 1.31 5.47 19.38
C ALA A 392 0.12 5.21 18.43
N ASP A 393 -0.05 6.09 17.44
CA ASP A 393 -1.10 6.00 16.41
C ASP A 393 -2.54 6.10 16.94
N MET A 394 -2.82 7.19 17.67
CA MET A 394 -4.12 7.49 18.25
C MET A 394 -5.19 7.92 17.22
N GLY A 395 -4.93 7.81 15.91
CA GLY A 395 -5.82 8.27 14.82
C GLY A 395 -7.20 7.61 14.78
N LEU A 396 -7.42 6.59 15.59
CA LEU A 396 -8.71 5.88 15.73
C LEU A 396 -9.33 6.01 17.11
N ALA A 397 -8.72 6.82 17.98
CA ALA A 397 -9.25 7.06 19.30
C ALA A 397 -10.57 7.83 19.21
N LYS A 398 -11.63 7.29 19.83
CA LYS A 398 -13.00 7.83 19.72
C LYS A 398 -13.61 8.10 21.10
N HIS A 399 -14.34 9.22 21.21
CA HIS A 399 -15.24 9.54 22.32
C HIS A 399 -16.65 8.97 22.02
N HIS A 400 -17.27 8.31 22.99
CA HIS A 400 -18.65 7.81 22.87
C HIS A 400 -19.66 8.90 23.21
N ASN A 401 -20.25 9.49 22.16
CA ASN A 401 -21.64 9.97 22.10
C ASN A 401 -22.08 10.45 20.70
N ASP A 402 -21.15 10.59 19.73
CA ASP A 402 -21.51 10.95 18.35
C ASP A 402 -21.48 9.73 17.40
N ASN A 403 -22.66 9.23 17.04
CA ASN A 403 -22.96 8.34 15.91
C ASN A 403 -21.89 7.32 15.49
N THR A 404 -21.58 6.35 16.36
CA THR A 404 -20.85 5.13 15.97
C THR A 404 -21.74 4.07 15.32
N ALA A 405 -22.66 4.47 14.44
CA ALA A 405 -23.21 3.61 13.39
C ALA A 405 -22.39 3.69 12.08
N VAL A 406 -21.42 4.63 12.01
CA VAL A 406 -20.54 4.82 10.85
C VAL A 406 -19.13 4.30 11.16
N ARG A 407 -19.00 2.98 11.28
CA ARG A 407 -17.76 2.25 10.95
C ARG A 407 -18.14 1.19 9.90
N LYS A 408 -18.52 1.64 8.70
CA LYS A 408 -18.62 0.79 7.49
C LYS A 408 -17.30 0.67 6.72
N LYS A 409 -16.25 1.34 7.15
CA LYS A 409 -14.91 1.20 6.57
C LYS A 409 -13.97 0.70 7.66
N ALA A 410 -13.45 -0.51 7.45
CA ALA A 410 -12.18 -0.91 8.03
C ALA A 410 -11.15 0.20 7.75
N THR A 411 -10.23 0.40 8.67
CA THR A 411 -9.06 1.24 8.48
C THR A 411 -8.49 1.02 7.09
N SER A 412 -8.23 2.11 6.37
CA SER A 412 -7.79 2.07 4.98
C SER A 412 -6.37 1.55 4.80
N ALA A 413 -5.60 1.29 5.87
CA ALA A 413 -4.47 0.38 5.79
C ALA A 413 -4.98 -0.98 5.32
N LYS A 414 -4.58 -1.43 4.14
CA LYS A 414 -4.96 -2.73 3.55
C LYS A 414 -4.57 -3.97 4.40
N TYR A 415 -4.09 -3.76 5.63
CA TYR A 415 -3.88 -4.71 6.73
C TYR A 415 -4.00 -4.02 8.10
N GLY A 416 -5.12 -3.33 8.41
CA GLY A 416 -5.52 -3.16 9.80
C GLY A 416 -5.80 -4.55 10.37
N THR A 417 -4.85 -5.13 11.10
CA THR A 417 -4.76 -6.56 11.36
C THR A 417 -5.99 -7.06 12.13
N VAL A 418 -6.91 -7.76 11.43
CA VAL A 418 -8.09 -8.43 12.05
C VAL A 418 -7.67 -9.31 13.24
N ARG A 419 -6.42 -9.78 13.22
CA ARG A 419 -5.73 -10.54 14.27
C ARG A 419 -5.98 -10.05 15.71
N TYR A 420 -5.85 -8.75 15.96
CA TYR A 420 -5.94 -8.18 17.32
C TYR A 420 -7.35 -7.69 17.68
N GLU A 421 -8.32 -7.84 16.78
CA GLU A 421 -9.70 -7.47 17.04
C GLU A 421 -10.38 -8.48 17.97
N PRO A 422 -11.28 -8.01 18.85
CA PRO A 422 -11.99 -8.89 19.75
C PRO A 422 -13.24 -9.51 19.08
N PRO A 423 -13.71 -10.66 19.59
CA PRO A 423 -14.83 -11.40 19.01
C PRO A 423 -16.14 -10.60 18.91
N GLU A 424 -16.37 -9.66 19.84
CA GLU A 424 -17.59 -8.84 19.85
C GLU A 424 -17.73 -7.88 18.65
N VAL A 425 -16.67 -7.70 17.85
CA VAL A 425 -16.78 -6.99 16.56
C VAL A 425 -17.65 -7.78 15.57
N VAL A 426 -17.66 -9.11 15.69
CA VAL A 426 -18.32 -10.03 14.76
C VAL A 426 -19.62 -10.62 15.36
N THR A 427 -19.70 -10.76 16.69
CA THR A 427 -20.87 -11.37 17.36
C THR A 427 -21.97 -10.39 17.76
N ASN A 428 -21.69 -9.10 17.95
CA ASN A 428 -22.73 -8.11 18.27
C ASN A 428 -23.46 -7.62 17.01
N ARG A 429 -24.80 -7.45 17.12
CA ARG A 429 -25.61 -6.76 16.12
C ARG A 429 -25.11 -5.31 15.94
N LEU A 430 -25.17 -4.81 14.70
CA LEU A 430 -24.54 -3.61 14.12
C LEU A 430 -24.91 -2.25 14.76
N ASP A 431 -25.61 -2.27 15.89
CA ASP A 431 -26.34 -1.16 16.51
C ASP A 431 -25.85 -0.81 17.93
N LYS A 432 -24.82 -1.50 18.45
CA LYS A 432 -24.25 -1.20 19.79
C LYS A 432 -22.90 -0.48 19.74
N ALA A 433 -22.80 0.55 20.58
CA ALA A 433 -21.57 1.22 20.97
C ALA A 433 -20.48 0.22 21.36
N ARG A 434 -19.38 0.16 20.60
CA ARG A 434 -18.26 -0.76 20.87
C ARG A 434 -17.52 -0.37 22.17
N SER A 435 -17.26 -1.31 23.07
CA SER A 435 -16.73 -1.11 24.43
C SER A 435 -15.22 -0.77 24.51
N ARG A 436 -14.77 -0.24 25.66
CA ARG A 436 -13.35 -0.09 26.07
C ARG A 436 -12.64 -1.45 26.25
N LEU A 437 -13.42 -2.50 26.48
CA LEU A 437 -12.95 -3.90 26.55
C LEU A 437 -12.31 -4.41 25.25
N TYR A 438 -12.46 -3.65 24.16
CA TYR A 438 -11.76 -3.88 22.91
C TYR A 438 -10.25 -3.84 23.11
N ASP A 439 -9.74 -2.75 23.71
CA ASP A 439 -8.30 -2.55 23.91
C ASP A 439 -7.71 -3.63 24.85
N ILE A 440 -8.52 -4.17 25.76
CA ILE A 440 -8.09 -5.19 26.71
C ILE A 440 -7.85 -6.54 26.02
N TRP A 441 -8.68 -6.89 25.05
CA TRP A 441 -8.45 -8.09 24.23
C TRP A 441 -7.19 -7.94 23.39
N SER A 442 -7.01 -6.79 22.72
CA SER A 442 -5.82 -6.51 21.91
C SER A 442 -4.56 -6.58 22.77
N MET A 443 -4.57 -6.02 23.99
CA MET A 443 -3.47 -6.19 24.94
C MET A 443 -3.27 -7.64 25.40
N GLY A 444 -4.34 -8.42 25.57
CA GLY A 444 -4.25 -9.85 25.87
C GLY A 444 -3.50 -10.63 24.79
N CYS A 445 -3.75 -10.31 23.51
CA CYS A 445 -3.04 -10.88 22.38
C CYS A 445 -1.55 -10.48 22.38
N ILE A 446 -1.26 -9.19 22.57
CA ILE A 446 0.12 -8.65 22.62
C ILE A 446 0.91 -9.27 23.79
N MET A 447 0.29 -9.42 24.97
CA MET A 447 0.92 -10.04 26.12
C MET A 447 1.19 -11.53 25.88
N LEU A 448 0.30 -12.26 25.21
CA LEU A 448 0.54 -13.66 24.87
C LEU A 448 1.76 -13.81 23.94
N GLU A 449 1.82 -13.00 22.88
CA GLU A 449 2.97 -12.96 21.96
C GLU A 449 4.27 -12.60 22.69
N CYS A 450 4.20 -11.66 23.65
CA CYS A 450 5.34 -11.29 24.48
C CYS A 450 5.82 -12.46 25.37
N ILE A 451 4.91 -13.23 25.97
CA ILE A 451 5.26 -14.43 26.76
C ILE A 451 5.94 -15.49 25.88
N ILE A 452 5.41 -15.73 24.68
CA ILE A 452 6.00 -16.68 23.71
C ILE A 452 7.42 -16.24 23.34
N TRP A 453 7.61 -14.96 23.02
CA TRP A 453 8.92 -14.39 22.71
C TRP A 453 9.90 -14.50 23.90
N LEU A 454 9.47 -14.20 25.12
CA LEU A 454 10.31 -14.32 26.33
C LEU A 454 10.78 -15.76 26.56
N LEU A 455 9.89 -16.74 26.40
CA LEU A 455 10.17 -18.14 26.73
C LEU A 455 10.92 -18.90 25.63
N TYR A 456 10.66 -18.58 24.37
CA TYR A 456 11.08 -19.40 23.22
C TYR A 456 11.67 -18.60 22.04
N GLY A 457 11.62 -17.26 22.08
CA GLY A 457 12.13 -16.39 21.02
C GLY A 457 11.21 -16.24 19.81
N CYS A 458 11.67 -15.44 18.84
CA CYS A 458 10.93 -15.08 17.63
C CYS A 458 10.55 -16.27 16.75
N GLU A 459 11.40 -17.28 16.62
CA GLU A 459 11.08 -18.45 15.79
C GLU A 459 9.83 -19.20 16.30
N ALA A 460 9.63 -19.24 17.62
CA ALA A 460 8.43 -19.84 18.20
C ALA A 460 7.22 -18.92 18.06
N LEU A 461 7.43 -17.60 18.08
CA LEU A 461 6.39 -16.63 17.77
C LEU A 461 5.93 -16.77 16.31
N ASP A 462 6.85 -16.87 15.35
CA ASP A 462 6.53 -17.11 13.94
C ASP A 462 5.78 -18.45 13.75
N LYS A 463 6.18 -19.52 14.46
CA LYS A 463 5.44 -20.79 14.46
C LYS A 463 4.04 -20.69 15.05
N PHE A 464 3.85 -19.89 16.09
CA PHE A 464 2.53 -19.61 16.66
C PHE A 464 1.65 -18.89 15.64
N ASP A 465 2.22 -17.88 14.96
CA ASP A 465 1.57 -17.13 13.89
C ASP A 465 1.13 -18.06 12.74
N ASP A 466 2.05 -18.89 12.24
CA ASP A 466 1.77 -19.91 11.21
C ASP A 466 0.69 -20.90 11.66
N SER A 467 0.68 -21.29 12.94
CA SER A 467 -0.29 -22.24 13.48
C SER A 467 -1.71 -21.67 13.53
N LEU A 468 -1.86 -20.35 13.68
CA LEU A 468 -3.16 -19.68 13.60
C LEU A 468 -3.64 -19.57 12.14
N SER A 469 -2.73 -19.34 11.20
CA SER A 469 -3.06 -19.24 9.76
C SER A 469 -3.42 -20.58 9.12
N ASN A 470 -2.84 -21.68 9.59
CA ASN A 470 -3.01 -23.02 9.01
C ASN A 470 -4.35 -23.72 9.34
N ASP A 471 -5.17 -23.16 10.23
CA ASP A 471 -6.46 -23.74 10.65
C ASP A 471 -7.61 -23.41 9.66
N GLY A 472 -7.34 -22.73 8.55
CA GLY A 472 -8.34 -22.42 7.52
C GLY A 472 -9.33 -21.30 7.87
N TYR A 473 -9.06 -20.54 8.95
CA TYR A 473 -9.84 -19.39 9.41
C TYR A 473 -9.00 -18.10 9.36
N ASP A 474 -9.65 -16.94 9.48
CA ASP A 474 -8.98 -15.64 9.64
C ASP A 474 -7.96 -15.71 10.80
N CYS A 475 -6.80 -15.04 10.70
CA CYS A 475 -5.65 -15.15 11.61
C CYS A 475 -5.89 -14.57 13.02
N SER A 476 -7.14 -14.61 13.49
CA SER A 476 -7.65 -14.04 14.74
C SER A 476 -7.45 -14.96 15.94
N PHE A 477 -7.37 -14.37 17.13
CA PHE A 477 -7.23 -15.10 18.40
C PHE A 477 -8.55 -15.75 18.88
N PHE A 478 -9.62 -15.71 18.08
CA PHE A 478 -10.91 -16.33 18.38
C PHE A 478 -11.45 -17.13 17.19
N LYS A 479 -12.46 -17.96 17.43
CA LYS A 479 -13.27 -18.58 16.39
C LYS A 479 -14.75 -18.28 16.62
N ILE A 480 -15.52 -18.23 15.54
CA ILE A 480 -16.97 -18.13 15.60
C ILE A 480 -17.57 -19.49 15.29
N ARG A 481 -18.47 -19.94 16.16
CA ARG A 481 -19.36 -21.08 15.93
C ARG A 481 -20.78 -20.59 15.79
N GLU A 482 -21.53 -21.24 14.92
CA GLU A 482 -22.96 -21.00 14.79
C GLU A 482 -23.69 -22.08 15.59
N ILE A 483 -24.37 -21.67 16.65
CA ILE A 483 -25.14 -22.56 17.54
C ILE A 483 -26.56 -22.01 17.56
N ASP A 484 -27.52 -22.80 17.09
CA ASP A 484 -28.96 -22.46 17.07
C ASP A 484 -29.27 -21.10 16.41
N GLY A 485 -28.55 -20.74 15.34
CA GLY A 485 -28.71 -19.47 14.62
C GLY A 485 -28.10 -18.25 15.31
N ALA A 486 -27.41 -18.44 16.45
CA ALA A 486 -26.61 -17.42 17.11
C ALA A 486 -25.12 -17.63 16.83
N ARG A 487 -24.42 -16.55 16.48
CA ARG A 487 -22.95 -16.54 16.39
C ARG A 487 -22.34 -16.45 17.78
N VAL A 488 -21.77 -17.55 18.24
CA VAL A 488 -21.06 -17.64 19.53
C VAL A 488 -19.57 -17.62 19.25
N ALA A 489 -18.82 -16.78 19.97
CA ALA A 489 -17.36 -16.76 19.88
C ALA A 489 -16.72 -17.61 20.98
N GLU A 490 -15.56 -18.16 20.67
CA GLU A 490 -14.67 -18.83 21.62
C GLU A 490 -13.21 -18.43 21.34
N VAL A 491 -12.34 -18.55 22.34
CA VAL A 491 -10.88 -18.37 22.12
C VAL A 491 -10.40 -19.46 21.16
N HIS A 492 -9.52 -19.09 20.22
CA HIS A 492 -9.08 -20.00 19.18
C HIS A 492 -8.40 -21.26 19.78
N PRO A 493 -8.72 -22.48 19.33
CA PRO A 493 -8.18 -23.72 19.92
C PRO A 493 -6.64 -23.76 19.96
N VAL A 494 -5.97 -23.30 18.90
CA VAL A 494 -4.51 -23.16 18.87
C VAL A 494 -4.01 -22.22 19.99
N VAL A 495 -4.68 -21.10 20.24
CA VAL A 495 -4.32 -20.18 21.33
C VAL A 495 -4.45 -20.88 22.69
N VAL A 496 -5.54 -21.62 22.91
CA VAL A 496 -5.74 -22.42 24.13
C VAL A 496 -4.64 -23.45 24.30
N LEU A 497 -4.31 -24.21 23.25
CA LEU A 497 -3.30 -25.26 23.28
C LEU A 497 -1.90 -24.71 23.56
N TRP A 498 -1.53 -23.58 22.96
CA TRP A 498 -0.27 -22.90 23.26
C TRP A 498 -0.22 -22.41 24.70
N MET A 499 -1.30 -21.80 25.20
CA MET A 499 -1.38 -21.43 26.61
C MET A 499 -1.24 -22.66 27.51
N ASP A 500 -1.93 -23.76 27.25
CA ASP A 500 -1.88 -24.98 28.05
C ASP A 500 -0.50 -25.63 28.03
N SER A 501 0.15 -25.68 26.87
CA SER A 501 1.53 -26.16 26.76
C SER A 501 2.49 -25.26 27.54
N MET A 502 2.32 -23.94 27.49
CA MET A 502 3.15 -23.00 28.24
C MET A 502 2.93 -23.10 29.75
N ALA A 503 1.71 -23.39 30.22
CA ALA A 503 1.46 -23.61 31.64
C ALA A 503 2.18 -24.85 32.19
N ASN A 504 2.54 -25.80 31.32
CA ASN A 504 3.37 -26.96 31.65
C ASN A 504 4.89 -26.70 31.50
N ASP A 505 5.30 -25.51 31.05
CA ASP A 505 6.72 -25.11 31.06
C ASP A 505 7.16 -24.85 32.50
N ARG A 506 8.33 -25.35 32.88
CA ARG A 506 8.88 -25.20 34.25
C ARG A 506 8.97 -23.75 34.73
N GLN A 507 9.06 -22.78 33.82
CA GLN A 507 9.08 -21.34 34.11
C GLN A 507 7.68 -20.75 34.36
N CYS A 508 6.63 -21.53 34.15
CA CYS A 508 5.24 -21.18 34.39
C CYS A 508 4.57 -22.10 35.45
N CYS A 509 5.10 -23.30 35.71
CA CYS A 509 4.49 -24.30 36.61
C CYS A 509 4.65 -24.05 38.11
N ARG A 510 5.65 -23.25 38.51
CA ARG A 510 5.93 -22.90 39.92
C ARG A 510 5.47 -21.45 40.12
N ASP A 511 5.03 -21.07 41.32
CA ASP A 511 4.65 -19.67 41.64
C ASP A 511 5.71 -18.70 41.11
N SER A 512 5.43 -18.09 39.95
CA SER A 512 6.42 -17.41 39.10
C SER A 512 5.77 -16.27 38.33
N ALA A 513 6.58 -15.26 38.02
CA ALA A 513 6.12 -14.08 37.31
C ALA A 513 5.51 -14.38 35.94
N ILE A 514 6.12 -15.31 35.17
CA ILE A 514 5.64 -15.67 33.83
C ILE A 514 4.37 -16.54 33.92
N GLY A 515 4.29 -17.44 34.91
CA GLY A 515 3.09 -18.22 35.17
C GLY A 515 1.89 -17.35 35.54
N ASP A 516 2.07 -16.38 36.45
CA ASP A 516 1.01 -15.44 36.82
C ASP A 516 0.62 -14.51 35.66
N LEU A 517 1.59 -14.10 34.83
CA LEU A 517 1.31 -13.31 33.63
C LEU A 517 0.49 -14.11 32.60
N LEU A 518 0.82 -15.38 32.37
CA LEU A 518 0.05 -16.28 31.52
C LEU A 518 -1.35 -16.52 32.06
N ASN A 519 -1.49 -16.69 33.39
CA ASN A 519 -2.78 -16.84 34.05
C ASN A 519 -3.64 -15.58 33.92
N LEU A 520 -3.06 -14.39 34.01
CA LEU A 520 -3.76 -13.12 33.79
C LEU A 520 -4.31 -13.06 32.36
N VAL A 521 -3.49 -13.38 31.34
CA VAL A 521 -3.93 -13.44 29.94
C VAL A 521 -5.09 -14.43 29.77
N ARG A 522 -4.93 -15.66 30.26
CA ARG A 522 -5.90 -16.75 30.11
C ARG A 522 -7.24 -16.48 30.80
N SER A 523 -7.22 -15.98 32.02
CA SER A 523 -8.41 -15.93 32.88
C SER A 523 -9.10 -14.57 32.92
N ARG A 524 -8.43 -13.50 32.43
CA ARG A 524 -8.92 -12.12 32.55
C ARG A 524 -8.86 -11.31 31.26
N LEU A 525 -7.95 -11.58 30.32
CA LEU A 525 -7.78 -10.74 29.12
C LEU A 525 -8.38 -11.39 27.86
N LEU A 526 -8.00 -12.63 27.54
CA LEU A 526 -8.55 -13.39 26.41
C LEU A 526 -9.80 -14.16 26.85
N VAL A 527 -10.80 -13.42 27.33
CA VAL A 527 -12.08 -13.94 27.81
C VAL A 527 -13.20 -13.42 26.93
N VAL A 528 -14.05 -14.32 26.43
CA VAL A 528 -15.16 -13.97 25.53
C VAL A 528 -16.38 -13.42 26.28
N PRO A 529 -16.83 -13.99 27.41
CA PRO A 529 -17.93 -13.41 28.17
C PRO A 529 -17.66 -11.97 28.62
N LEU A 530 -18.58 -11.05 28.28
CA LEU A 530 -18.56 -9.66 28.73
C LEU A 530 -19.55 -9.48 29.89
N LEU A 531 -19.18 -8.72 30.92
CA LEU A 531 -20.15 -8.28 31.93
C LEU A 531 -21.15 -7.33 31.27
N MET A 532 -22.42 -7.71 31.21
CA MET A 532 -23.49 -6.74 30.98
C MET A 532 -23.70 -5.93 32.27
N GLN A 533 -22.93 -4.85 32.44
CA GLN A 533 -23.30 -3.82 33.42
C GLN A 533 -24.45 -3.00 32.84
N ALA A 534 -25.59 -2.98 33.53
CA ALA A 534 -26.76 -2.19 33.18
C ALA A 534 -26.39 -0.69 33.02
N PRO A 535 -27.04 0.05 32.10
CA PRO A 535 -26.70 1.44 31.85
C PRO A 535 -27.00 2.31 33.08
N THR A 536 -25.98 2.98 33.60
CA THR A 536 -26.10 4.00 34.63
C THR A 536 -26.92 5.16 34.06
N ARG A 537 -28.08 5.42 34.67
CA ARG A 537 -28.99 6.51 34.30
C ARG A 537 -28.28 7.86 34.33
N ILE A 538 -28.53 8.63 33.27
CA ILE A 538 -28.25 10.05 33.11
C ILE A 538 -28.88 10.83 34.27
N LEU A 539 -28.05 11.58 34.99
CA LEU A 539 -28.48 12.74 35.77
C LEU A 539 -28.80 13.86 34.79
N ASN A 540 -30.09 14.11 34.54
CA ASN A 540 -30.54 15.42 34.09
C ASN A 540 -31.44 15.99 35.17
N GLY A 541 -30.97 17.07 35.80
CA GLY A 541 -31.76 17.87 36.71
C GLY A 541 -32.73 18.79 35.98
N ALA A 542 -33.81 19.10 36.69
CA ALA A 542 -34.74 20.23 36.53
C ALA A 542 -35.71 20.19 35.32
N GLN A 543 -36.96 19.78 35.56
CA GLN A 543 -38.04 20.68 36.02
C GLN A 543 -39.37 19.90 36.26
N THR A 544 -39.88 20.02 37.50
CA THR A 544 -41.29 20.06 37.95
C THR A 544 -42.38 19.28 37.18
N THR A 545 -42.99 18.29 37.85
CA THR A 545 -44.40 18.33 38.35
C THR A 545 -44.83 17.09 39.18
N THR A 546 -45.24 17.40 40.43
CA THR A 546 -46.26 16.82 41.35
C THR A 546 -46.74 15.34 41.30
N PHE A 547 -46.58 14.68 42.47
CA PHE A 547 -47.39 13.66 43.20
C PHE A 547 -48.57 12.96 42.49
N ILE A 548 -48.78 11.62 42.63
CA ILE A 548 -49.47 10.95 43.76
C ILE A 548 -49.27 9.40 43.70
N GLU A 549 -49.23 8.75 44.87
CA GLU A 549 -49.23 7.30 45.14
C GLU A 549 -50.46 6.52 44.58
N ASN A 550 -50.26 5.27 44.15
CA ASN A 550 -51.04 4.07 44.54
C ASN A 550 -50.71 2.83 43.67
N GLN A 551 -50.47 1.69 44.33
CA GLN A 551 -50.52 0.32 43.79
C GLN A 551 -51.98 -0.11 43.46
N PRO A 552 -52.32 -1.36 43.02
CA PRO A 552 -51.63 -2.44 42.29
C PRO A 552 -52.49 -2.96 41.08
N ASP A 553 -52.15 -4.14 40.52
CA ASP A 553 -52.93 -5.03 39.64
C ASP A 553 -52.90 -4.83 38.10
N ARG A 554 -52.11 -5.67 37.40
CA ARG A 554 -52.62 -6.92 36.78
C ARG A 554 -51.52 -7.72 36.09
N ARG A 555 -51.53 -9.02 36.43
CA ARG A 555 -50.69 -10.12 35.93
C ARG A 555 -50.83 -10.35 34.42
N ILE A 556 -49.72 -10.69 33.77
CA ILE A 556 -49.63 -11.95 33.00
C ILE A 556 -48.34 -12.65 33.43
N SER A 557 -48.54 -13.83 34.00
CA SER A 557 -47.53 -14.76 34.50
C SER A 557 -47.24 -15.84 33.46
N VAL A 558 -45.95 -16.15 33.25
CA VAL A 558 -45.51 -17.51 32.88
C VAL A 558 -44.37 -17.91 33.83
N THR A 559 -44.81 -18.50 34.95
CA THR A 559 -44.26 -19.68 35.65
C THR A 559 -42.74 -19.89 35.77
N SER A 560 -42.25 -19.55 36.98
CA SER A 560 -41.42 -20.35 37.90
C SER A 560 -40.74 -21.65 37.43
N ALA A 561 -39.41 -21.72 37.57
CA ALA A 561 -38.73 -22.75 38.37
C ALA A 561 -37.24 -22.40 38.64
N SER A 562 -36.86 -22.58 39.90
CA SER A 562 -35.53 -22.58 40.53
C SER A 562 -34.80 -21.25 40.75
N GLN A 563 -34.77 -20.89 42.04
CA GLN A 563 -33.67 -20.19 42.68
C GLN A 563 -32.35 -20.86 42.28
N ASN A 564 -31.50 -20.12 41.59
CA ASN A 564 -30.05 -20.25 41.64
C ASN A 564 -29.51 -18.85 41.35
N THR A 565 -28.84 -18.27 42.32
CA THR A 565 -27.85 -17.20 42.07
C THR A 565 -26.95 -17.66 40.93
N PRO A 566 -26.76 -16.89 39.84
CA PRO A 566 -25.76 -17.23 38.85
C PRO A 566 -24.40 -16.98 39.50
N GLU A 567 -23.78 -18.06 39.98
CA GLU A 567 -22.38 -18.07 40.37
C GLU A 567 -21.49 -17.60 39.21
N SER A 568 -20.48 -16.84 39.61
CA SER A 568 -19.31 -16.35 38.88
C SER A 568 -18.79 -17.22 37.73
N GLY A 569 -19.03 -16.81 36.49
CA GLY A 569 -18.18 -17.15 35.36
C GLY A 569 -17.02 -16.13 35.20
N PRO A 570 -15.91 -16.48 34.51
CA PRO A 570 -14.84 -15.52 34.22
C PRO A 570 -15.32 -14.48 33.20
N TYR A 571 -15.13 -13.20 33.53
CA TYR A 571 -15.44 -12.08 32.64
C TYR A 571 -14.17 -11.32 32.27
N ARG A 572 -14.15 -10.73 31.06
CA ARG A 572 -13.02 -9.89 30.62
C ARG A 572 -12.81 -8.70 31.55
N ALA A 573 -11.58 -8.53 32.01
CA ALA A 573 -11.15 -7.41 32.85
C ALA A 573 -11.22 -6.07 32.10
N ASP A 574 -11.33 -4.98 32.84
CA ASP A 574 -11.07 -3.63 32.33
C ASP A 574 -9.58 -3.24 32.51
N ALA A 575 -9.19 -2.05 32.04
CA ALA A 575 -7.81 -1.57 32.14
C ALA A 575 -7.32 -1.44 33.60
N GLY A 576 -8.22 -1.11 34.53
CA GLY A 576 -7.88 -0.98 35.95
C GLY A 576 -7.57 -2.34 36.59
N ALA A 577 -8.40 -3.35 36.30
CA ALA A 577 -8.18 -4.71 36.77
C ALA A 577 -6.94 -5.36 36.11
N MET A 578 -6.67 -5.09 34.83
CA MET A 578 -5.42 -5.51 34.17
C MET A 578 -4.19 -4.89 34.84
N ARG A 579 -4.23 -3.57 35.12
CA ARG A 579 -3.18 -2.86 35.85
C ARG A 579 -2.94 -3.46 37.23
N SER A 580 -3.99 -3.68 38.02
CA SER A 580 -3.87 -4.28 39.36
C SER A 580 -3.30 -5.71 39.33
N GLY A 581 -3.64 -6.49 38.29
CA GLY A 581 -3.05 -7.82 38.10
C GLY A 581 -1.53 -7.77 37.86
N LEU A 582 -1.08 -6.86 37.00
CA LEU A 582 0.35 -6.65 36.72
C LEU A 582 1.10 -6.06 37.93
N ASP A 583 0.49 -5.13 38.66
CA ASP A 583 1.05 -4.58 39.90
C ASP A 583 1.26 -5.67 40.95
N ASN A 584 0.31 -6.59 41.10
CA ASN A 584 0.45 -7.73 42.01
C ASN A 584 1.63 -8.64 41.62
N ILE A 585 1.83 -8.90 40.32
CA ILE A 585 2.98 -9.67 39.83
C ILE A 585 4.30 -8.98 40.20
N LEU A 586 4.41 -7.66 40.03
CA LEU A 586 5.61 -6.91 40.43
C LEU A 586 5.83 -6.91 41.94
N ARG A 587 4.77 -6.73 42.75
CA ARG A 587 4.89 -6.81 44.21
C ARG A 587 5.37 -8.17 44.68
N LYS A 588 4.89 -9.27 44.07
CA LYS A 588 5.41 -10.62 44.36
C LYS A 588 6.88 -10.75 43.97
N ALA A 589 7.25 -10.20 42.81
CA ALA A 589 8.61 -10.19 42.31
C ALA A 589 9.58 -9.38 43.19
N ASP A 590 9.13 -8.29 43.80
CA ASP A 590 9.93 -7.49 44.74
C ASP A 590 10.14 -8.19 46.09
N ASN A 591 9.17 -9.01 46.52
CA ASN A 591 9.19 -9.68 47.82
C ASN A 591 9.79 -11.10 47.78
N ASN A 592 10.04 -11.67 46.60
CA ASN A 592 10.54 -13.04 46.45
C ASN A 592 11.48 -13.16 45.24
N GLU A 593 12.79 -13.18 45.46
CA GLU A 593 13.77 -13.36 44.37
C GLU A 593 13.62 -14.69 43.62
N THR A 594 13.11 -15.74 44.29
CA THR A 594 12.87 -17.05 43.66
C THR A 594 11.68 -17.02 42.69
N TYR A 595 10.74 -16.08 42.85
CA TYR A 595 9.61 -15.85 41.95
C TYR A 595 10.04 -15.35 40.56
N LEU A 596 11.21 -14.71 40.49
CA LEU A 596 11.88 -14.30 39.26
C LEU A 596 13.01 -15.25 38.84
N SER A 597 13.32 -16.30 39.61
CA SER A 597 14.51 -17.14 39.38
C SER A 597 14.35 -18.09 38.19
N ILE A 598 15.32 -18.08 37.28
CA ILE A 598 15.28 -18.82 36.02
C ILE A 598 16.65 -19.45 35.78
N ALA A 599 16.76 -20.77 35.97
CA ALA A 599 17.99 -21.53 35.74
C ALA A 599 17.83 -22.51 34.56
N GLN A 600 18.48 -22.19 33.43
CA GLN A 600 19.15 -23.05 32.43
C GLN A 600 19.23 -22.35 31.07
N ASP A 601 20.26 -22.66 30.29
CA ASP A 601 20.43 -22.19 28.91
C ASP A 601 19.28 -22.70 28.02
N ARG A 602 18.34 -21.80 27.68
CA ARG A 602 17.15 -22.12 26.87
C ARG A 602 17.38 -22.00 25.37
N ARG A 603 18.62 -21.75 24.91
CA ARG A 603 18.93 -21.58 23.47
C ARG A 603 18.52 -22.78 22.59
N ASN A 604 18.38 -23.97 23.19
CA ASN A 604 18.04 -25.21 22.47
C ASN A 604 16.59 -25.71 22.70
N ILE A 605 15.75 -24.95 23.41
CA ILE A 605 14.35 -25.33 23.65
C ILE A 605 13.50 -24.84 22.49
N ASN A 606 12.97 -25.77 21.70
CA ASN A 606 11.92 -25.47 20.74
C ASN A 606 10.60 -25.27 21.48
N GLY A 607 9.77 -24.32 21.01
CA GLY A 607 8.43 -24.08 21.55
C GLY A 607 7.53 -25.33 21.51
N PRO A 608 6.28 -25.24 22.00
CA PRO A 608 5.29 -26.32 21.96
C PRO A 608 5.31 -27.04 20.60
N PRO A 609 5.26 -28.39 20.57
CA PRO A 609 5.28 -29.13 19.31
C PRO A 609 4.14 -28.66 18.41
N SER A 610 4.46 -28.34 17.14
CA SER A 610 3.48 -27.97 16.14
C SER A 610 2.40 -29.05 16.06
N LEU A 611 1.16 -28.67 16.32
CA LEU A 611 0.01 -29.56 16.16
C LEU A 611 -0.23 -29.81 14.67
N THR A 612 0.37 -30.88 14.13
CA THR A 612 -0.38 -31.69 13.18
C THR A 612 -1.57 -32.24 13.94
N ILE A 613 -2.75 -31.64 13.77
CA ILE A 613 -4.01 -32.21 14.26
C ILE A 613 -4.06 -33.64 13.70
N PRO A 614 -4.06 -34.69 14.55
CA PRO A 614 -4.05 -36.06 14.07
C PRO A 614 -5.33 -36.30 13.25
N ARG A 615 -5.18 -36.79 12.01
CA ARG A 615 -6.27 -37.29 11.16
C ARG A 615 -7.13 -38.38 11.82
N SER A 616 -6.78 -38.86 13.02
CA SER A 616 -7.45 -39.95 13.73
C SER A 616 -8.80 -39.61 14.39
N GLN A 617 -9.33 -38.39 14.23
CA GLN A 617 -10.73 -38.07 14.61
C GLN A 617 -11.66 -37.84 13.41
N ILE A 618 -11.16 -37.97 12.18
CA ILE A 618 -11.98 -37.90 10.97
C ILE A 618 -11.77 -39.21 10.21
N THR A 619 -12.84 -40.01 10.13
CA THR A 619 -12.97 -41.30 9.42
C THR A 619 -12.45 -42.56 10.15
N ASN A 620 -13.31 -43.10 11.03
CA ASN A 620 -13.50 -44.55 11.10
C ASN A 620 -14.07 -45.01 9.75
N LEU A 621 -13.28 -45.73 8.95
CA LEU A 621 -13.66 -46.85 8.07
C LEU A 621 -12.55 -47.05 7.03
N LEU A 622 -12.15 -48.32 6.88
CA LEU A 622 -11.29 -48.94 5.86
C LEU A 622 -9.79 -49.14 6.25
N SER A 623 -9.50 -50.41 6.53
CA SER A 623 -8.19 -50.99 6.84
C SER A 623 -7.19 -50.92 5.68
N PRO A 624 -5.87 -51.05 5.95
CA PRO A 624 -4.80 -50.91 4.97
C PRO A 624 -4.43 -52.25 4.30
N GLY A 625 -4.20 -52.21 2.98
CA GLY A 625 -3.65 -53.32 2.20
C GLY A 625 -2.43 -52.85 1.39
N ALA A 626 -1.25 -53.30 1.84
CA ALA A 626 -0.01 -53.61 1.12
C ALA A 626 0.46 -52.74 -0.08
N ALA A 627 1.70 -52.23 0.02
CA ALA A 627 2.63 -52.22 -1.11
C ALA A 627 4.09 -52.10 -0.64
N GLU A 628 4.94 -52.89 -1.28
CA GLU A 628 6.31 -53.26 -0.92
C GLU A 628 7.37 -52.24 -1.34
N LYS A 629 8.53 -52.31 -0.68
CA LYS A 629 9.79 -51.69 -1.15
C LYS A 629 10.32 -52.42 -2.40
N PRO A 630 11.10 -51.72 -3.22
CA PRO A 630 12.34 -52.32 -3.71
C PRO A 630 13.58 -51.47 -3.42
N ARG A 631 14.63 -52.19 -3.02
CA ARG A 631 16.03 -51.75 -2.98
C ARG A 631 16.62 -51.81 -4.39
N GLY A 632 17.52 -50.89 -4.70
CA GLY A 632 18.42 -50.98 -5.85
C GLY A 632 19.58 -49.99 -5.71
N ASN A 633 20.75 -50.51 -5.32
CA ASN A 633 22.02 -49.78 -5.31
C ASN A 633 22.66 -49.82 -6.70
N THR A 634 23.17 -48.68 -7.19
CA THR A 634 24.42 -48.62 -7.97
C THR A 634 25.14 -47.29 -7.71
N PRO A 635 26.50 -47.28 -7.77
CA PRO A 635 27.33 -46.32 -7.05
C PRO A 635 28.03 -45.36 -8.03
N PHE A 636 27.62 -44.09 -8.09
CA PHE A 636 28.40 -43.06 -8.78
C PHE A 636 28.04 -41.64 -8.34
N LEU A 637 28.32 -41.27 -7.09
CA LEU A 637 28.23 -39.86 -6.65
C LEU A 637 28.99 -39.55 -5.35
N GLY A 638 30.15 -40.20 -5.15
CA GLY A 638 30.95 -40.05 -3.93
C GLY A 638 31.83 -38.81 -3.82
N ALA A 639 31.88 -37.93 -4.82
CA ALA A 639 32.88 -36.84 -4.85
C ALA A 639 32.32 -35.44 -5.18
N LEU A 640 30.99 -35.26 -5.29
CA LEU A 640 30.38 -33.95 -5.58
C LEU A 640 29.25 -33.54 -4.60
N GLN A 641 29.01 -34.33 -3.55
CA GLN A 641 27.93 -34.08 -2.58
C GLN A 641 28.36 -33.32 -1.30
N ALA A 642 29.66 -33.08 -1.07
CA ALA A 642 30.14 -32.51 0.18
C ALA A 642 30.21 -30.97 0.22
N GLN A 643 29.97 -30.27 -0.90
CA GLN A 643 30.03 -28.79 -0.95
C GLN A 643 28.73 -28.09 -1.36
N HIS A 644 27.67 -28.84 -1.71
CA HIS A 644 26.41 -28.26 -2.21
C HIS A 644 25.21 -28.40 -1.26
N HIS A 645 25.32 -29.18 -0.18
CA HIS A 645 24.18 -29.46 0.69
C HIS A 645 23.85 -28.32 1.68
N ASP A 646 24.80 -27.44 1.98
CA ASP A 646 24.65 -26.32 2.93
C ASP A 646 24.11 -25.02 2.32
N MET A 647 24.05 -24.89 0.98
CA MET A 647 23.61 -23.64 0.33
C MET A 647 22.20 -23.69 -0.28
N LEU A 648 21.58 -24.88 -0.36
CA LEU A 648 20.25 -25.08 -0.94
C LEU A 648 19.16 -25.32 0.12
N ASN A 649 19.52 -25.23 1.41
CA ASN A 649 18.60 -25.30 2.54
C ASN A 649 18.38 -23.87 3.07
N PRO A 650 17.16 -23.28 2.97
CA PRO A 650 16.90 -21.92 3.47
C PRO A 650 17.05 -21.77 4.99
N SER A 651 17.28 -22.86 5.70
CA SER A 651 17.25 -22.95 7.15
C SER A 651 18.62 -22.74 7.83
N SER A 652 19.67 -22.34 7.09
CA SER A 652 20.96 -22.05 7.71
C SER A 652 21.73 -20.89 7.07
N THR A 653 21.36 -19.65 7.35
CA THR A 653 22.36 -18.57 7.38
C THR A 653 21.94 -17.40 8.27
N LYS A 654 22.82 -17.07 9.22
CA LYS A 654 22.84 -15.90 10.13
C LYS A 654 22.74 -14.51 9.45
N TYR A 655 22.42 -14.42 8.16
CA TYR A 655 22.59 -13.22 7.34
C TYR A 655 21.27 -12.55 6.90
N ASP A 656 20.12 -13.22 7.04
CA ASP A 656 18.80 -12.62 6.74
C ASP A 656 18.42 -11.50 7.71
N SER A 657 19.02 -11.45 8.90
CA SER A 657 18.78 -10.42 9.92
C SER A 657 19.27 -9.01 9.53
N ILE A 658 19.93 -8.86 8.39
CA ILE A 658 20.51 -7.59 7.90
C ILE A 658 19.88 -7.15 6.56
N GLY A 659 18.90 -7.90 6.04
CA GLY A 659 18.30 -7.61 4.72
C GLY A 659 19.27 -7.79 3.53
N LEU A 660 20.37 -8.51 3.73
CA LEU A 660 21.41 -8.75 2.73
C LEU A 660 21.11 -10.06 1.99
N GLN A 661 20.58 -9.92 0.78
CA GLN A 661 20.22 -11.02 -0.10
C GLN A 661 21.48 -11.79 -0.58
N THR A 662 21.62 -13.05 -0.16
CA THR A 662 22.68 -13.94 -0.66
C THR A 662 22.21 -14.68 -1.91
N GLY A 663 22.98 -14.60 -3.00
CA GLY A 663 22.69 -15.29 -4.25
C GLY A 663 23.96 -15.53 -5.06
N PHE A 664 23.83 -16.25 -6.18
CA PHE A 664 24.97 -16.52 -7.05
C PHE A 664 25.37 -15.28 -7.86
N PRO A 665 26.67 -14.94 -7.96
CA PRO A 665 27.13 -13.81 -8.77
C PRO A 665 26.87 -14.04 -10.27
N ARG A 666 26.89 -15.30 -10.71
CA ARG A 666 26.50 -15.74 -12.05
C ARG A 666 25.35 -16.73 -11.92
N LEU A 667 24.30 -16.51 -12.69
CA LEU A 667 23.20 -17.46 -12.80
C LEU A 667 23.61 -18.62 -13.72
N ALA A 668 23.00 -19.80 -13.51
CA ALA A 668 23.19 -20.92 -14.43
C ALA A 668 22.72 -20.53 -15.84
N PRO A 669 23.38 -20.94 -16.93
CA PRO A 669 22.89 -20.69 -18.28
C PRO A 669 21.50 -21.31 -18.51
N GLY A 670 20.68 -20.66 -19.35
CA GLY A 670 19.40 -21.22 -19.80
C GLY A 670 19.59 -22.62 -20.40
N GLY A 671 18.67 -23.54 -20.13
CA GLY A 671 18.77 -24.95 -20.56
C GLY A 671 19.91 -25.78 -19.94
N HIS A 672 20.73 -25.25 -19.03
CA HIS A 672 21.78 -26.03 -18.36
C HIS A 672 21.20 -26.94 -17.26
N GLN A 673 21.85 -28.07 -16.96
CA GLN A 673 21.38 -29.02 -15.94
C GLN A 673 21.14 -28.36 -14.57
N LEU A 674 22.06 -27.49 -14.13
CA LEU A 674 21.91 -26.69 -12.90
C LEU A 674 20.67 -25.78 -12.92
N HIS A 675 20.30 -25.21 -14.07
CA HIS A 675 19.09 -24.40 -14.18
C HIS A 675 17.84 -25.28 -13.97
N PHE A 676 17.77 -26.45 -14.60
CA PHE A 676 16.68 -27.40 -14.37
C PHE A 676 16.64 -27.97 -12.94
N GLU A 677 17.80 -28.10 -12.28
CA GLU A 677 17.85 -28.45 -10.85
C GLU A 677 17.16 -27.40 -9.98
N VAL A 678 17.40 -26.11 -10.23
CA VAL A 678 16.68 -25.03 -9.53
C VAL A 678 15.16 -25.14 -9.75
N LEU A 679 14.71 -25.34 -10.99
CA LEU A 679 13.28 -25.49 -11.30
C LEU A 679 12.66 -26.71 -10.60
N ARG A 680 13.36 -27.85 -10.60
CA ARG A 680 12.93 -29.05 -9.86
C ARG A 680 12.85 -28.80 -8.35
N GLN A 681 13.80 -28.07 -7.79
CA GLN A 681 13.77 -27.71 -6.37
C GLN A 681 12.60 -26.79 -6.03
N TRP A 682 12.23 -25.84 -6.90
CA TRP A 682 11.03 -25.02 -6.69
C TRP A 682 9.75 -25.85 -6.70
N LEU A 683 9.62 -26.79 -7.65
CA LEU A 683 8.48 -27.72 -7.71
C LEU A 683 8.42 -28.60 -6.44
N GLN A 684 9.54 -29.22 -6.06
CA GLN A 684 9.63 -30.06 -4.87
C GLN A 684 9.33 -29.27 -3.58
N SER A 685 9.84 -28.03 -3.48
CA SER A 685 9.55 -27.14 -2.35
C SER A 685 8.09 -26.76 -2.28
N CYS A 686 7.42 -26.55 -3.43
CA CYS A 686 6.00 -26.25 -3.47
C CYS A 686 5.14 -27.49 -3.17
N ASP A 687 5.56 -28.68 -3.60
CA ASP A 687 4.85 -29.93 -3.31
C ASP A 687 4.93 -30.34 -1.83
N HIS A 688 6.07 -30.11 -1.18
CA HIS A 688 6.31 -30.62 0.18
C HIS A 688 6.43 -29.53 1.24
N GLY A 689 6.35 -28.25 0.85
CA GLY A 689 6.53 -27.10 1.73
C GLY A 689 5.35 -26.87 2.66
N LEU A 690 5.65 -26.52 3.91
CA LEU A 690 4.66 -26.01 4.86
C LEU A 690 4.01 -24.73 4.28
N GLY A 691 2.67 -24.63 4.34
CA GLY A 691 1.91 -23.49 3.79
C GLY A 691 1.54 -23.59 2.29
N HIS A 692 1.96 -24.63 1.57
CA HIS A 692 1.64 -24.83 0.16
C HIS A 692 0.43 -25.76 -0.10
N SER A 693 -0.41 -26.03 0.90
CA SER A 693 -1.57 -26.92 0.75
C SER A 693 -2.54 -26.49 -0.35
N ASP A 694 -2.69 -25.19 -0.54
CA ASP A 694 -3.56 -24.61 -1.57
C ASP A 694 -2.91 -24.63 -2.96
N CYS A 695 -1.60 -24.83 -3.03
CA CYS A 695 -0.84 -25.02 -4.28
C CYS A 695 -0.82 -26.49 -4.73
N LEU A 696 -1.27 -27.43 -3.89
CA LEU A 696 -1.33 -28.86 -4.21
C LEU A 696 -2.56 -29.16 -5.07
N GLN A 697 -2.34 -29.59 -6.30
CA GLN A 697 -3.39 -30.21 -7.10
C GLN A 697 -3.66 -31.65 -6.64
N ALA A 698 -4.88 -32.14 -6.93
CA ALA A 698 -5.19 -33.55 -6.81
C ALA A 698 -4.16 -34.40 -7.58
N THR A 699 -3.74 -35.54 -7.01
CA THR A 699 -2.68 -36.39 -7.57
C THR A 699 -2.98 -36.89 -8.99
N GLU A 700 -4.26 -36.93 -9.39
CA GLU A 700 -4.72 -37.21 -10.75
C GLU A 700 -5.95 -36.38 -11.10
N VAL A 701 -5.86 -35.58 -12.17
CA VAL A 701 -6.95 -34.77 -12.75
C VAL A 701 -7.45 -35.40 -14.05
N ASN A 702 -8.65 -35.03 -14.49
CA ASN A 702 -9.10 -35.39 -15.84
C ASN A 702 -8.22 -34.66 -16.86
N LEU A 703 -7.66 -35.41 -17.81
CA LEU A 703 -6.80 -34.83 -18.85
C LEU A 703 -7.65 -34.12 -19.92
N PRO A 704 -7.13 -33.05 -20.56
CA PRO A 704 -7.77 -32.42 -21.71
C PRO A 704 -8.05 -33.43 -22.83
N THR A 705 -8.91 -33.07 -23.79
CA THR A 705 -9.27 -33.91 -24.95
C THR A 705 -8.04 -34.51 -25.63
N ARG A 706 -6.99 -33.69 -25.78
CA ARG A 706 -5.71 -34.07 -26.36
C ARG A 706 -4.52 -33.49 -25.62
N LEU A 707 -3.43 -34.25 -25.58
CA LEU A 707 -2.13 -33.84 -25.03
C LEU A 707 -1.02 -34.24 -25.99
N LEU A 708 0.11 -33.53 -25.94
CA LEU A 708 1.35 -33.96 -26.56
C LEU A 708 2.05 -34.94 -25.61
N GLU A 709 2.14 -36.20 -25.98
CA GLU A 709 2.97 -37.18 -25.29
C GLU A 709 4.42 -36.94 -25.71
N VAL A 710 5.31 -36.76 -24.73
CA VAL A 710 6.73 -36.42 -24.93
C VAL A 710 7.68 -37.43 -24.26
N SER A 711 7.20 -38.65 -24.01
CA SER A 711 7.95 -39.71 -23.32
C SER A 711 9.16 -40.20 -24.16
N GLY A 712 10.34 -40.21 -23.53
CA GLY A 712 11.58 -40.68 -24.17
C GLY A 712 11.91 -39.93 -25.47
N SER A 713 12.06 -40.65 -26.58
CA SER A 713 12.31 -40.08 -27.92
C SER A 713 11.04 -39.83 -28.73
N GLN A 714 9.87 -40.29 -28.27
CA GLN A 714 8.62 -40.16 -29.01
C GLN A 714 7.92 -38.83 -28.67
N ILE A 715 7.38 -38.20 -29.70
CA ILE A 715 6.54 -37.01 -29.58
C ILE A 715 5.33 -37.25 -30.45
N ARG A 716 4.12 -37.26 -29.89
CA ARG A 716 2.90 -37.47 -30.66
C ARG A 716 1.71 -36.82 -30.00
N LEU A 717 0.73 -36.45 -30.81
CA LEU A 717 -0.57 -36.00 -30.33
C LEU A 717 -1.38 -37.21 -29.85
N TRP A 718 -1.76 -37.22 -28.57
CA TRP A 718 -2.50 -38.30 -27.94
C TRP A 718 -3.93 -37.84 -27.60
N GLU A 719 -4.93 -38.58 -28.06
CA GLU A 719 -6.32 -38.44 -27.62
C GLU A 719 -6.51 -39.18 -26.30
N THR A 720 -6.79 -38.43 -25.23
CA THR A 720 -6.77 -38.96 -23.86
C THR A 720 -7.99 -39.82 -23.55
N LYS A 721 -9.10 -39.63 -24.28
CA LYS A 721 -10.37 -40.34 -24.09
C LYS A 721 -10.88 -40.31 -22.64
N GLY A 722 -10.64 -39.19 -21.93
CA GLY A 722 -11.04 -39.03 -20.53
C GLY A 722 -10.11 -39.70 -19.53
N ALA A 723 -8.88 -40.05 -19.93
CA ALA A 723 -7.85 -40.53 -19.01
C ALA A 723 -7.56 -39.50 -17.91
N ARG A 724 -6.98 -39.99 -16.80
CA ARG A 724 -6.54 -39.17 -15.67
C ARG A 724 -5.03 -39.18 -15.56
N GLY A 725 -4.45 -38.09 -15.08
CA GLY A 725 -3.00 -38.00 -14.91
C GLY A 725 -2.51 -36.59 -14.58
N ARG A 726 -1.22 -36.34 -14.84
CA ARG A 726 -0.57 -35.04 -14.68
C ARG A 726 0.07 -34.60 -16.00
N TYR A 727 0.02 -33.30 -16.26
CA TYR A 727 0.58 -32.68 -17.45
C TYR A 727 1.02 -31.25 -17.15
N LEU A 728 1.90 -30.71 -17.98
CA LEU A 728 2.25 -29.29 -17.99
C LEU A 728 1.50 -28.58 -19.14
N ALA A 729 1.29 -27.28 -19.03
CA ALA A 729 0.74 -26.47 -20.12
C ALA A 729 1.73 -25.39 -20.55
N LEU A 730 1.73 -25.02 -21.83
CA LEU A 730 2.57 -23.95 -22.38
C LEU A 730 1.74 -22.69 -22.66
N SER A 731 2.09 -21.59 -21.99
CA SER A 731 1.67 -20.23 -22.34
C SER A 731 2.73 -19.59 -23.23
N HIS A 732 2.37 -19.26 -24.48
CA HIS A 732 3.32 -18.72 -25.45
C HIS A 732 2.68 -17.77 -26.46
N PRO A 733 3.45 -16.83 -27.04
CA PRO A 733 3.00 -16.04 -28.18
C PRO A 733 3.03 -16.87 -29.46
N TRP A 734 1.95 -16.83 -30.24
CA TRP A 734 1.93 -17.45 -31.57
C TRP A 734 2.84 -16.73 -32.56
N GLY A 735 3.09 -15.43 -32.31
CA GLY A 735 3.90 -14.57 -33.17
C GLY A 735 3.15 -14.05 -34.39
N ASP A 736 3.71 -13.01 -35.00
CA ASP A 736 3.21 -12.43 -36.25
C ASP A 736 3.22 -13.51 -37.36
N PRO A 737 2.07 -13.86 -37.97
CA PRO A 737 2.00 -14.86 -39.03
C PRO A 737 2.87 -14.52 -40.26
N ALA A 738 3.20 -13.24 -40.46
CA ALA A 738 4.10 -12.81 -41.53
C ALA A 738 5.57 -13.09 -41.22
N LYS A 739 5.93 -13.31 -39.95
CA LYS A 739 7.31 -13.48 -39.47
C LYS A 739 7.60 -14.84 -38.86
N HIS A 740 6.58 -15.55 -38.38
CA HIS A 740 6.72 -16.80 -37.66
C HIS A 740 5.90 -17.90 -38.30
N ARG A 741 6.44 -19.12 -38.31
CA ARG A 741 5.68 -20.28 -38.76
C ARG A 741 4.70 -20.69 -37.67
N HIS A 742 3.42 -20.78 -38.03
CA HIS A 742 2.39 -21.32 -37.13
C HIS A 742 2.32 -22.84 -37.28
N PHE A 743 2.91 -23.55 -36.32
CA PHE A 743 2.85 -25.00 -36.23
C PHE A 743 1.56 -25.42 -35.52
N CYS A 744 0.58 -25.84 -36.32
CA CYS A 744 -0.77 -26.12 -35.87
C CYS A 744 -1.26 -27.51 -36.28
N THR A 745 -2.18 -28.06 -35.48
CA THR A 745 -2.96 -29.24 -35.88
C THR A 745 -4.20 -28.80 -36.66
N TYR A 746 -4.44 -29.42 -37.80
CA TYR A 746 -5.62 -29.26 -38.65
C TYR A 746 -6.22 -30.64 -38.92
N MET A 747 -7.48 -30.71 -39.37
CA MET A 747 -8.10 -31.97 -39.80
C MET A 747 -7.27 -32.72 -40.85
N SER A 748 -6.54 -32.00 -41.70
CA SER A 748 -5.69 -32.57 -42.74
C SER A 748 -4.40 -33.23 -42.22
N ASN A 749 -3.91 -32.86 -41.03
CA ASN A 749 -2.62 -33.33 -40.51
C ASN A 749 -2.71 -34.05 -39.15
N ILE A 750 -3.88 -34.10 -38.52
CA ILE A 750 -4.09 -34.72 -37.20
C ILE A 750 -3.59 -36.16 -37.14
N GLU A 751 -3.91 -36.98 -38.13
CA GLU A 751 -3.48 -38.39 -38.17
C GLU A 751 -1.96 -38.51 -38.32
N LYS A 752 -1.30 -37.53 -38.94
CA LYS A 752 0.18 -37.46 -38.98
C LYS A 752 0.71 -37.14 -37.57
N HIS A 753 0.17 -36.13 -36.91
CA HIS A 753 0.58 -35.75 -35.55
C HIS A 753 0.34 -36.86 -34.52
N LYS A 754 -0.71 -37.68 -34.68
CA LYS A 754 -0.98 -38.86 -33.85
C LYS A 754 0.03 -39.99 -34.05
N ARG A 755 0.51 -40.20 -35.28
CA ARG A 755 1.55 -41.21 -35.57
C ARG A 755 2.91 -40.80 -35.01
N GLY A 756 3.22 -39.52 -35.04
CA GLY A 756 4.46 -38.96 -34.49
C GLY A 756 4.86 -37.63 -35.11
N ILE A 757 5.59 -36.84 -34.34
CA ILE A 757 6.17 -35.56 -34.72
C ILE A 757 7.67 -35.66 -34.44
N ASP A 758 8.51 -35.46 -35.45
CA ASP A 758 9.96 -35.47 -35.23
C ASP A 758 10.37 -34.23 -34.42
N PHE A 759 11.19 -34.41 -33.38
CA PHE A 759 11.65 -33.29 -32.53
C PHE A 759 12.32 -32.17 -33.34
N LYS A 760 13.04 -32.50 -34.42
CA LYS A 760 13.69 -31.53 -35.32
C LYS A 760 12.69 -30.61 -36.04
N ASP A 761 11.47 -31.09 -36.30
CA ASP A 761 10.45 -30.37 -37.06
C ASP A 761 9.67 -29.36 -36.18
N LEU A 762 9.77 -29.51 -34.85
CA LEU A 762 9.15 -28.58 -33.91
C LEU A 762 9.80 -27.19 -33.99
N PRO A 763 8.99 -26.11 -33.87
CA PRO A 763 9.47 -24.76 -33.61
C PRO A 763 10.36 -24.68 -32.35
N ALA A 764 11.27 -23.72 -32.28
CA ALA A 764 12.25 -23.63 -31.18
C ALA A 764 11.58 -23.46 -29.80
N THR A 765 10.53 -22.64 -29.69
CA THR A 765 9.75 -22.48 -28.44
C THR A 765 9.11 -23.79 -28.02
N PHE A 766 8.68 -24.63 -28.97
CA PHE A 766 8.09 -25.95 -28.67
C PHE A 766 9.16 -26.98 -28.32
N LYS A 767 10.34 -26.93 -28.95
CA LYS A 767 11.51 -27.75 -28.56
C LYS A 767 11.91 -27.48 -27.12
N ASP A 768 11.97 -26.21 -26.73
CA ASP A 768 12.31 -25.79 -25.38
C ASP A 768 11.24 -26.20 -24.36
N ALA A 769 9.96 -26.12 -24.73
CA ALA A 769 8.85 -26.59 -23.88
C ALA A 769 8.88 -28.12 -23.69
N VAL A 770 9.12 -28.89 -24.76
CA VAL A 770 9.29 -30.35 -24.69
C VAL A 770 10.49 -30.73 -23.83
N THR A 771 11.63 -30.04 -24.02
CA THR A 771 12.86 -30.26 -23.25
C THR A 771 12.62 -29.98 -21.77
N THR A 772 12.06 -28.81 -21.45
CA THR A 772 11.71 -28.43 -20.07
C THR A 772 10.76 -29.46 -19.44
N THR A 773 9.73 -29.90 -20.17
CA THR A 773 8.77 -30.90 -19.65
C THR A 773 9.47 -32.21 -19.27
N ARG A 774 10.38 -32.70 -20.12
CA ARG A 774 11.17 -33.92 -19.86
C ARG A 774 12.09 -33.75 -18.67
N GLU A 775 12.82 -32.64 -18.59
CA GLU A 775 13.77 -32.33 -17.51
C GLU A 775 13.10 -32.13 -16.14
N LEU A 776 11.85 -31.67 -16.13
CA LEU A 776 11.02 -31.59 -14.93
C LEU A 776 10.38 -32.94 -14.54
N GLY A 777 10.55 -33.99 -15.35
CA GLY A 777 10.07 -35.35 -15.07
C GLY A 777 8.64 -35.63 -15.52
N PHE A 778 8.08 -34.84 -16.45
CA PHE A 778 6.73 -35.01 -16.98
C PHE A 778 6.75 -35.59 -18.40
N GLN A 779 5.68 -36.29 -18.76
CA GLN A 779 5.55 -36.98 -20.05
C GLN A 779 4.45 -36.39 -20.94
N HIS A 780 3.67 -35.45 -20.43
CA HIS A 780 2.54 -34.86 -21.14
C HIS A 780 2.60 -33.34 -21.08
N LEU A 781 2.44 -32.71 -22.24
CA LEU A 781 2.45 -31.27 -22.42
C LEU A 781 1.21 -30.85 -23.21
N TRP A 782 0.55 -29.78 -22.79
CA TRP A 782 -0.53 -29.15 -23.54
C TRP A 782 -0.04 -27.88 -24.23
N ILE A 783 -0.31 -27.75 -25.53
CA ILE A 783 -0.01 -26.57 -26.35
C ILE A 783 -1.24 -26.28 -27.20
N ASP A 784 -1.85 -25.10 -27.04
CA ASP A 784 -3.11 -24.72 -27.71
C ASP A 784 -3.09 -24.96 -29.23
N SER A 785 -2.05 -24.53 -29.94
CA SER A 785 -1.95 -24.66 -31.39
C SER A 785 -1.87 -26.13 -31.87
N ILE A 786 -1.44 -27.06 -31.02
CA ILE A 786 -1.29 -28.48 -31.36
C ILE A 786 -2.45 -29.33 -30.80
N CYS A 787 -2.89 -29.04 -29.57
CA CYS A 787 -3.90 -29.81 -28.86
C CYS A 787 -5.34 -29.42 -29.25
N ILE A 788 -5.53 -28.25 -29.87
CA ILE A 788 -6.81 -27.82 -30.46
C ILE A 788 -6.70 -27.92 -31.97
N ILE A 789 -7.72 -28.48 -32.62
CA ILE A 789 -7.78 -28.56 -34.08
C ILE A 789 -8.15 -27.17 -34.61
N GLN A 790 -7.24 -26.58 -35.37
CA GLN A 790 -7.37 -25.24 -35.92
C GLN A 790 -8.11 -25.26 -37.26
N GLY A 791 -8.59 -24.08 -37.68
CA GLY A 791 -9.27 -23.87 -38.96
C GLY A 791 -10.81 -23.92 -38.87
N PRO A 792 -11.51 -23.70 -40.00
CA PRO A 792 -12.97 -23.63 -40.04
C PRO A 792 -13.69 -24.91 -39.59
N ASP A 793 -13.12 -26.06 -39.93
CA ASP A 793 -13.61 -27.39 -39.55
C ASP A 793 -12.96 -27.89 -38.24
N GLY A 794 -12.31 -27.00 -37.51
CA GLY A 794 -11.65 -27.28 -36.24
C GLY A 794 -12.62 -27.31 -35.06
N ASP A 795 -12.10 -27.66 -33.89
CA ASP A 795 -12.88 -27.80 -32.65
C ASP A 795 -12.60 -26.71 -31.61
N PHE A 796 -11.99 -25.59 -32.03
CA PHE A 796 -11.75 -24.43 -31.18
C PHE A 796 -12.99 -23.97 -30.40
N LYS A 797 -14.18 -24.01 -31.01
CA LYS A 797 -15.43 -23.60 -30.36
C LYS A 797 -15.78 -24.48 -29.15
N GLU A 798 -15.48 -25.77 -29.20
CA GLU A 798 -15.70 -26.68 -28.08
C GLU A 798 -14.55 -26.60 -27.08
N GLU A 799 -13.30 -26.64 -27.54
CA GLU A 799 -12.11 -26.62 -26.68
C GLU A 799 -11.93 -25.30 -25.92
N SER A 800 -12.33 -24.16 -26.50
CA SER A 800 -12.28 -22.85 -25.81
C SER A 800 -13.14 -22.80 -24.55
N LYS A 801 -14.25 -23.57 -24.48
CA LYS A 801 -15.09 -23.70 -23.28
C LYS A 801 -14.38 -24.43 -22.15
N HIS A 802 -13.40 -25.27 -22.50
CA HIS A 802 -12.60 -26.06 -21.57
C HIS A 802 -11.25 -25.43 -21.23
N MET A 803 -10.89 -24.28 -21.81
CA MET A 803 -9.61 -23.60 -21.51
C MET A 803 -9.46 -23.29 -20.01
N GLU A 804 -10.56 -23.01 -19.30
CA GLU A 804 -10.52 -22.85 -17.86
C GLU A 804 -9.97 -24.11 -17.17
N ASP A 805 -10.51 -25.27 -17.51
CA ASP A 805 -10.15 -26.57 -16.94
C ASP A 805 -8.70 -26.93 -17.29
N VAL A 806 -8.25 -26.61 -18.51
CA VAL A 806 -6.88 -26.88 -18.96
C VAL A 806 -5.85 -26.20 -18.05
N PHE A 807 -5.92 -24.89 -17.87
CA PHE A 807 -4.91 -24.19 -17.06
C PHE A 807 -5.08 -24.47 -15.56
N SER A 808 -6.31 -24.68 -15.11
CA SER A 808 -6.61 -24.99 -13.70
C SER A 808 -6.20 -26.40 -13.27
N PHE A 809 -6.14 -27.35 -14.19
CA PHE A 809 -5.73 -28.73 -13.94
C PHE A 809 -4.30 -29.02 -14.40
N ALA A 810 -3.63 -28.09 -15.06
CA ALA A 810 -2.21 -28.22 -15.37
C ALA A 810 -1.39 -28.21 -14.08
N TYR A 811 -0.47 -29.16 -13.93
CA TYR A 811 0.35 -29.25 -12.72
C TYR A 811 1.30 -28.05 -12.58
N CYS A 812 1.77 -27.51 -13.70
CA CYS A 812 2.47 -26.23 -13.78
C CYS A 812 2.38 -25.68 -15.20
N VAL A 813 2.31 -24.34 -15.32
CA VAL A 813 2.36 -23.62 -16.60
C VAL A 813 3.78 -23.17 -16.89
N ILE A 814 4.28 -23.50 -18.08
CA ILE A 814 5.51 -22.97 -18.65
C ILE A 814 5.13 -21.70 -19.41
N ALA A 815 5.62 -20.53 -18.98
CA ALA A 815 5.37 -19.27 -19.65
C ALA A 815 6.63 -18.82 -20.42
N ALA A 816 6.56 -18.83 -21.74
CA ALA A 816 7.64 -18.43 -22.63
C ALA A 816 7.72 -16.90 -22.78
N SER A 817 7.87 -16.16 -21.67
CA SER A 817 7.74 -14.70 -21.60
C SER A 817 8.71 -13.92 -22.49
N ARG A 818 9.91 -14.47 -22.74
CA ARG A 818 10.92 -13.85 -23.62
C ARG A 818 10.71 -14.14 -25.11
N ALA A 819 9.93 -15.17 -25.45
CA ALA A 819 9.63 -15.48 -26.84
C ALA A 819 8.66 -14.43 -27.41
N THR A 820 8.74 -14.18 -28.71
CA THR A 820 7.81 -13.34 -29.47
C THR A 820 6.98 -14.13 -30.48
N GLY A 821 7.37 -15.38 -30.77
CA GLY A 821 6.63 -16.36 -31.54
C GLY A 821 7.08 -17.81 -31.27
N GLN A 822 6.62 -18.73 -32.12
CA GLN A 822 6.89 -20.17 -31.94
C GLN A 822 8.34 -20.58 -32.27
N ASP A 823 9.06 -19.79 -33.08
CA ASP A 823 10.41 -20.14 -33.56
C ASP A 823 11.56 -19.49 -32.76
N ASP A 824 11.28 -18.73 -31.70
CA ASP A 824 12.31 -17.96 -30.98
C ASP A 824 13.07 -18.79 -29.93
N GLY A 825 12.38 -19.71 -29.25
CA GLY A 825 12.92 -20.39 -28.07
C GLY A 825 12.94 -19.49 -26.82
N PHE A 826 13.17 -20.10 -25.66
CA PHE A 826 13.28 -19.41 -24.38
C PHE A 826 14.39 -19.94 -23.46
N LEU A 827 15.06 -21.04 -23.80
CA LEU A 827 16.21 -21.57 -23.06
C LEU A 827 17.57 -21.00 -23.55
N GLY A 828 17.55 -20.11 -24.55
CA GLY A 828 18.74 -19.51 -25.13
C GLY A 828 19.55 -18.61 -24.17
N PRO A 829 20.71 -18.10 -24.63
CA PRO A 829 21.61 -17.28 -23.82
C PRO A 829 20.91 -16.03 -23.27
N ARG A 830 21.37 -15.58 -22.10
CA ARG A 830 20.84 -14.43 -21.36
C ARG A 830 21.92 -13.35 -21.21
N PRO A 831 21.56 -12.07 -21.06
CA PRO A 831 22.53 -11.02 -20.77
C PRO A 831 23.33 -11.33 -19.51
N ASP A 832 24.65 -11.10 -19.55
CA ASP A 832 25.51 -11.32 -18.39
C ASP A 832 25.15 -10.35 -17.25
N ARG A 833 24.95 -10.91 -16.07
CA ARG A 833 24.77 -10.13 -14.84
C ARG A 833 26.10 -9.50 -14.44
N ARG A 834 26.15 -8.17 -14.36
CA ARG A 834 27.35 -7.46 -13.88
C ARG A 834 27.54 -7.71 -12.38
N TYR A 835 28.78 -7.95 -11.97
CA TYR A 835 29.16 -8.02 -10.57
C TYR A 835 30.59 -7.52 -10.35
N VAL A 836 30.87 -7.07 -9.13
CA VAL A 836 32.19 -6.68 -8.65
C VAL A 836 32.60 -7.62 -7.54
N THR A 837 33.86 -8.05 -7.54
CA THR A 837 34.41 -8.96 -6.53
C THR A 837 35.29 -8.18 -5.55
N PHE A 838 35.03 -8.35 -4.26
CA PHE A 838 35.82 -7.76 -3.19
C PHE A 838 36.53 -8.86 -2.42
N ASN A 839 37.83 -8.66 -2.19
CA ASN A 839 38.64 -9.52 -1.34
C ASN A 839 38.77 -8.87 0.03
N ARG A 840 38.38 -9.58 1.09
CA ARG A 840 38.68 -9.17 2.47
C ARG A 840 40.13 -9.49 2.79
N ASN A 841 40.72 -8.69 3.69
CA ASN A 841 42.09 -8.88 4.20
C ASN A 841 42.32 -10.25 4.88
N ASN A 842 41.25 -10.98 5.21
CA ASN A 842 41.29 -12.32 5.80
C ASN A 842 41.05 -13.46 4.78
N GLY A 843 41.06 -13.17 3.47
CA GLY A 843 40.86 -14.17 2.41
C GLY A 843 39.40 -14.46 2.03
N GLY A 844 38.42 -13.82 2.68
CA GLY A 844 37.01 -13.96 2.30
C GLY A 844 36.66 -13.18 1.02
N ILE A 845 36.01 -13.83 0.05
CA ILE A 845 35.55 -13.21 -1.20
C ILE A 845 34.05 -12.90 -1.07
N TYR A 846 33.62 -11.69 -1.44
CA TYR A 846 32.20 -11.38 -1.60
C TYR A 846 31.94 -10.63 -2.90
N HIS A 847 30.77 -10.85 -3.50
CA HIS A 847 30.38 -10.27 -4.77
C HIS A 847 29.23 -9.28 -4.57
N VAL A 848 29.34 -8.09 -5.17
CA VAL A 848 28.22 -7.14 -5.29
C VAL A 848 27.72 -7.21 -6.72
N CYS A 849 26.45 -7.56 -6.89
CA CYS A 849 25.88 -7.89 -8.20
C CYS A 849 24.79 -6.89 -8.58
N GLN A 850 24.59 -6.68 -9.88
CA GLN A 850 23.47 -5.90 -10.40
C GLN A 850 22.14 -6.48 -9.90
N GLN A 851 21.23 -5.62 -9.42
CA GLN A 851 19.86 -6.01 -9.08
C GLN A 851 19.09 -6.24 -10.38
N ILE A 852 18.57 -7.46 -10.53
CA ILE A 852 17.83 -7.91 -11.72
C ILE A 852 16.45 -8.47 -11.37
N ASP A 853 16.08 -8.48 -10.09
CA ASP A 853 14.80 -8.98 -9.58
C ASP A 853 13.73 -7.90 -9.81
N ASP A 854 12.98 -8.04 -10.91
CA ASP A 854 11.99 -7.09 -11.37
C ASP A 854 10.82 -7.84 -12.03
N PHE A 855 9.99 -8.48 -11.20
CA PHE A 855 8.85 -9.26 -11.68
C PHE A 855 7.79 -8.38 -12.38
N GLU A 856 7.64 -7.12 -11.94
CA GLU A 856 6.71 -6.17 -12.57
C GLU A 856 7.14 -5.89 -14.01
N GLY A 857 8.38 -5.45 -14.22
CA GLY A 857 8.91 -5.16 -15.55
C GLY A 857 9.06 -6.41 -16.43
N ASP A 858 9.60 -7.50 -15.89
CA ASP A 858 9.94 -8.69 -16.67
C ASP A 858 8.72 -9.56 -17.04
N VAL A 859 7.67 -9.57 -16.19
CA VAL A 859 6.49 -10.43 -16.37
C VAL A 859 5.22 -9.62 -16.58
N ILE A 860 4.83 -8.75 -15.62
CA ILE A 860 3.54 -8.04 -15.66
C ILE A 860 3.45 -7.10 -16.86
N GLU A 861 4.47 -6.26 -17.04
CA GLU A 861 4.61 -5.35 -18.17
C GLU A 861 5.21 -6.02 -19.41
N GLY A 862 5.57 -7.31 -19.28
CA GLY A 862 6.12 -8.16 -20.32
C GLY A 862 5.17 -8.34 -21.51
N LYS A 863 5.75 -8.67 -22.67
CA LYS A 863 4.99 -8.83 -23.93
C LYS A 863 3.93 -9.92 -23.86
N LEU A 864 4.21 -11.00 -23.12
CA LEU A 864 3.28 -12.14 -22.98
C LEU A 864 2.02 -11.73 -22.19
N CYS A 865 2.17 -11.10 -21.02
CA CYS A 865 1.04 -10.67 -20.18
C CYS A 865 0.20 -9.53 -20.78
N LYS A 866 0.69 -8.84 -21.82
CA LYS A 866 -0.10 -7.86 -22.59
C LYS A 866 -1.14 -8.50 -23.53
N ARG A 867 -1.15 -9.83 -23.69
CA ARG A 867 -2.13 -10.54 -24.51
C ARG A 867 -3.36 -10.91 -23.69
N GLY A 868 -4.54 -10.73 -24.27
CA GLY A 868 -5.82 -10.94 -23.59
C GLY A 868 -6.00 -12.34 -22.99
N TRP A 869 -5.71 -13.37 -23.78
CA TRP A 869 -5.83 -14.78 -23.36
C TRP A 869 -4.94 -15.13 -22.16
N VAL A 870 -3.74 -14.54 -22.08
CA VAL A 870 -2.74 -14.86 -21.06
C VAL A 870 -3.20 -14.49 -19.65
N LEU A 871 -4.10 -13.50 -19.52
CA LEU A 871 -4.63 -13.14 -18.21
C LEU A 871 -5.42 -14.29 -17.57
N GLN A 872 -6.22 -15.02 -18.36
CA GLN A 872 -6.91 -16.22 -17.87
C GLN A 872 -5.92 -17.36 -17.59
N GLU A 873 -4.93 -17.56 -18.47
CA GLU A 873 -3.91 -18.61 -18.31
C GLU A 873 -3.15 -18.46 -16.99
N ARG A 874 -2.76 -17.23 -16.65
CA ARG A 874 -2.06 -16.90 -15.40
C ARG A 874 -2.97 -17.03 -14.18
N ALA A 875 -4.17 -16.45 -14.25
CA ALA A 875 -5.09 -16.40 -13.12
C ALA A 875 -5.60 -17.77 -12.66
N LEU A 876 -5.61 -18.75 -13.56
CA LEU A 876 -6.06 -20.11 -13.30
C LEU A 876 -4.92 -21.07 -12.96
N ALA A 877 -3.67 -20.69 -13.23
CA ALA A 877 -2.51 -21.52 -12.95
C ALA A 877 -2.21 -21.54 -11.45
N HIS A 878 -2.08 -22.73 -10.87
CA HIS A 878 -1.62 -22.87 -9.48
C HIS A 878 -0.14 -22.53 -9.32
N ARG A 879 0.64 -22.74 -10.40
CA ARG A 879 2.10 -22.66 -10.47
C ARG A 879 2.51 -22.25 -11.87
N THR A 880 3.36 -21.22 -11.98
CA THR A 880 3.88 -20.76 -13.28
C THR A 880 5.38 -20.56 -13.23
N ILE A 881 6.09 -21.08 -14.22
CA ILE A 881 7.52 -20.79 -14.46
C ILE A 881 7.61 -19.81 -15.62
N TYR A 882 8.06 -18.59 -15.36
CA TYR A 882 8.27 -17.56 -16.37
C TYR A 882 9.72 -17.54 -16.85
N PHE A 883 9.92 -17.85 -18.12
CA PHE A 883 11.23 -17.73 -18.78
C PHE A 883 11.36 -16.34 -19.40
N THR A 884 12.00 -15.41 -18.69
CA THR A 884 12.18 -14.00 -19.12
C THR A 884 13.57 -13.77 -19.71
N GLU A 885 13.83 -12.54 -20.17
CA GLU A 885 15.08 -12.21 -20.84
C GLU A 885 16.31 -12.30 -19.91
N ARG A 886 16.14 -11.95 -18.63
CA ARG A 886 17.25 -11.82 -17.66
C ARG A 886 17.36 -13.01 -16.71
N GLN A 887 16.24 -13.58 -16.29
CA GLN A 887 16.20 -14.70 -15.36
C GLN A 887 14.92 -15.53 -15.52
N THR A 888 14.82 -16.61 -14.75
CA THR A 888 13.58 -17.40 -14.64
C THR A 888 12.89 -17.06 -13.31
N TYR A 889 11.57 -16.88 -13.35
CA TYR A 889 10.76 -16.66 -12.14
C TYR A 889 9.82 -17.85 -11.90
N TRP A 890 9.59 -18.15 -10.62
CA TRP A 890 8.57 -19.08 -10.16
C TRP A 890 7.47 -18.31 -9.44
N GLU A 891 6.22 -18.45 -9.87
CA GLU A 891 5.05 -17.91 -9.18
C GLU A 891 4.17 -19.06 -8.67
N CYS A 892 3.72 -18.95 -7.43
CA CYS A 892 2.70 -19.82 -6.85
C CYS A 892 1.90 -19.02 -5.82
N GLY A 893 0.91 -19.65 -5.18
CA GLY A 893 0.08 -18.99 -4.16
C GLY A 893 0.82 -18.48 -2.91
N GLN A 894 2.12 -18.77 -2.76
CA GLN A 894 2.98 -18.28 -1.69
C GLN A 894 3.94 -17.15 -2.13
N GLY A 895 3.76 -16.59 -3.32
CA GLY A 895 4.55 -15.49 -3.88
C GLY A 895 5.50 -15.91 -5.01
N VAL A 896 6.45 -15.02 -5.33
CA VAL A 896 7.36 -15.17 -6.47
C VAL A 896 8.78 -15.51 -5.99
N ARG A 897 9.46 -16.45 -6.63
CA ARG A 897 10.88 -16.76 -6.41
C ARG A 897 11.72 -16.44 -7.65
N CYS A 898 12.93 -15.94 -7.42
CA CYS A 898 13.90 -15.55 -8.43
C CYS A 898 15.08 -16.54 -8.46
N GLU A 899 15.75 -16.71 -9.60
CA GLU A 899 16.97 -17.54 -9.71
C GLU A 899 18.13 -17.00 -8.86
N THR A 900 18.07 -15.72 -8.49
CA THR A 900 18.96 -15.06 -7.53
C THR A 900 18.74 -15.50 -6.07
N MET A 901 17.84 -16.47 -5.84
CA MET A 901 17.43 -17.02 -4.54
C MET A 901 16.60 -16.07 -3.65
N THR A 902 16.12 -14.96 -4.19
CA THR A 902 15.18 -14.05 -3.49
C THR A 902 13.74 -14.48 -3.69
N LYS A 903 12.94 -14.19 -2.66
CA LYS A 903 11.49 -14.27 -2.69
C LYS A 903 10.93 -12.84 -2.74
N LEU A 904 10.07 -12.57 -3.71
CA LEU A 904 9.37 -11.30 -3.86
C LEU A 904 7.92 -11.46 -3.36
N ASP A 905 7.47 -10.51 -2.54
CA ASP A 905 6.10 -10.41 -2.09
C ASP A 905 5.35 -9.40 -2.98
N ASN A 906 4.58 -9.88 -3.96
CA ASN A 906 3.81 -9.01 -4.85
C ASN A 906 2.34 -8.92 -4.41
N ASN A 907 2.02 -7.89 -3.61
CA ASN A 907 0.67 -7.63 -3.11
C ASN A 907 -0.32 -7.16 -4.21
N VAL A 908 0.17 -6.70 -5.36
CA VAL A 908 -0.66 -6.27 -6.52
C VAL A 908 -1.05 -7.46 -7.38
N ALA A 909 -0.15 -8.43 -7.54
CA ALA A 909 -0.39 -9.69 -8.23
C ALA A 909 -1.21 -10.71 -7.43
N ALA A 910 -1.36 -10.53 -6.11
CA ALA A 910 -1.97 -11.51 -5.21
C ALA A 910 -3.35 -12.02 -5.69
N PHE A 911 -4.18 -11.16 -6.30
CA PHE A 911 -5.50 -11.58 -6.80
C PHE A 911 -5.42 -12.53 -8.00
N LEU A 912 -4.54 -12.28 -8.97
CA LEU A 912 -4.33 -13.17 -10.12
C LEU A 912 -3.38 -14.34 -9.78
N GLY A 913 -2.58 -14.22 -8.73
CA GLY A 913 -1.75 -15.29 -8.18
C GLY A 913 -2.48 -16.18 -7.18
N ASP A 914 -3.81 -16.02 -7.02
CA ASP A 914 -4.63 -16.84 -6.13
C ASP A 914 -4.66 -18.29 -6.65
N PRO A 915 -4.04 -19.25 -5.94
CA PRO A 915 -3.97 -20.64 -6.38
C PRO A 915 -5.36 -21.31 -6.42
N ARG A 916 -6.38 -20.69 -5.81
CA ARG A 916 -7.78 -21.11 -5.83
C ARG A 916 -8.67 -19.93 -6.22
N PHE A 917 -8.26 -19.16 -7.24
CA PHE A 917 -9.02 -18.01 -7.74
C PHE A 917 -10.53 -18.30 -7.79
N PRO A 918 -11.41 -17.46 -7.22
CA PRO A 918 -11.16 -16.14 -6.60
C PRO A 918 -11.33 -16.14 -5.06
N THR A 919 -10.70 -17.09 -4.34
CA THR A 919 -10.75 -17.19 -2.86
C THR A 919 -10.42 -15.88 -2.15
N ILE A 920 -9.44 -15.12 -2.62
CA ILE A 920 -9.08 -13.79 -2.06
C ILE A 920 -10.26 -12.81 -2.16
N ALA A 921 -10.95 -12.76 -3.31
CA ALA A 921 -12.16 -11.95 -3.42
C ALA A 921 -13.27 -12.51 -2.52
N MET A 922 -13.39 -13.83 -2.37
CA MET A 922 -14.43 -14.41 -1.52
C MET A 922 -14.30 -14.03 -0.05
N ASN A 923 -13.07 -13.96 0.45
CA ASN A 923 -12.76 -13.55 1.83
C ASN A 923 -12.76 -12.03 2.03
N SER A 924 -12.88 -11.25 0.95
CA SER A 924 -12.88 -9.79 1.01
C SER A 924 -14.26 -9.21 1.35
N PRO A 925 -14.34 -8.05 2.05
CA PRO A 925 -15.60 -7.32 2.24
C PRO A 925 -16.25 -6.92 0.89
N ARG A 926 -17.58 -6.75 0.84
CA ARG A 926 -18.35 -6.46 -0.40
C ARG A 926 -17.77 -5.30 -1.23
N GLY A 927 -17.31 -4.22 -0.60
CA GLY A 927 -16.67 -3.10 -1.30
C GLY A 927 -15.35 -3.50 -1.97
N ALA A 928 -14.51 -4.28 -1.29
CA ALA A 928 -13.26 -4.79 -1.85
C ALA A 928 -13.51 -5.80 -2.98
N LYS A 929 -14.56 -6.63 -2.89
CA LYS A 929 -14.99 -7.50 -4.01
C LYS A 929 -15.28 -6.70 -5.26
N ILE A 930 -15.96 -5.56 -5.10
CA ILE A 930 -16.32 -4.68 -6.21
C ILE A 930 -15.06 -4.12 -6.90
N HIS A 931 -14.13 -3.58 -6.12
CA HIS A 931 -12.87 -3.08 -6.67
C HIS A 931 -12.06 -4.18 -7.35
N LEU A 932 -11.98 -5.38 -6.76
CA LEU A 932 -11.21 -6.50 -7.34
C LEU A 932 -11.70 -6.92 -8.74
N TYR A 933 -13.02 -7.05 -8.94
CA TYR A 933 -13.53 -7.38 -10.28
C TYR A 933 -13.46 -6.18 -11.24
N GLN A 934 -13.72 -4.94 -10.76
CA GLN A 934 -13.59 -3.75 -11.60
C GLN A 934 -12.13 -3.55 -12.07
N ASP A 935 -11.15 -3.74 -11.19
CA ASP A 935 -9.73 -3.70 -11.53
C ASP A 935 -9.35 -4.81 -12.52
N LEU A 936 -9.89 -6.02 -12.35
CA LEU A 936 -9.72 -7.13 -13.30
C LEU A 936 -10.19 -6.74 -14.71
N TYR A 937 -11.41 -6.22 -14.86
CA TYR A 937 -11.94 -5.83 -16.17
C TYR A 937 -11.28 -4.57 -16.72
N LYS A 938 -10.89 -3.62 -15.86
CA LYS A 938 -10.09 -2.46 -16.22
C LYS A 938 -8.77 -2.89 -16.86
N GLN A 939 -8.04 -3.81 -16.23
CA GLN A 939 -6.79 -4.36 -16.77
C GLN A 939 -7.04 -5.16 -18.05
N TYR A 940 -7.99 -6.10 -18.03
CA TYR A 940 -8.30 -6.96 -19.17
C TYR A 940 -8.73 -6.16 -20.41
N SER A 941 -9.50 -5.08 -20.23
CA SER A 941 -9.95 -4.23 -21.34
C SER A 941 -8.80 -3.61 -22.15
N ARG A 942 -7.63 -3.42 -21.53
CA ARG A 942 -6.42 -2.84 -22.13
C ARG A 942 -5.50 -3.89 -22.79
N LEU A 943 -5.81 -5.18 -22.64
CA LEU A 943 -5.02 -6.25 -23.25
C LEU A 943 -5.26 -6.35 -24.75
N GLN A 944 -4.26 -6.85 -25.46
CA GLN A 944 -4.21 -6.96 -26.91
C GLN A 944 -4.73 -8.33 -27.38
N PHE A 945 -5.52 -8.33 -28.45
CA PHE A 945 -6.04 -9.53 -29.11
C PHE A 945 -5.61 -9.55 -30.57
N SER A 946 -5.19 -10.71 -31.08
CA SER A 946 -4.95 -10.90 -32.52
C SER A 946 -6.24 -10.76 -33.33
N ARG A 947 -7.35 -11.22 -32.77
CA ARG A 947 -8.71 -10.99 -33.29
C ARG A 947 -9.53 -10.38 -32.16
N ASN A 948 -9.99 -9.14 -32.32
CA ASN A 948 -10.73 -8.45 -31.26
C ASN A 948 -12.03 -9.18 -30.88
N GLU A 949 -12.59 -10.00 -31.78
CA GLU A 949 -13.77 -10.83 -31.50
C GLU A 949 -13.53 -11.89 -30.40
N ASP A 950 -12.27 -12.20 -30.08
CA ASP A 950 -11.90 -13.17 -29.05
C ASP A 950 -12.05 -12.60 -27.61
N ARG A 951 -12.26 -11.29 -27.50
CA ARG A 951 -12.32 -10.56 -26.22
C ARG A 951 -13.33 -11.10 -25.21
N PRO A 952 -14.54 -11.55 -25.57
CA PRO A 952 -15.46 -12.15 -24.59
C PRO A 952 -14.99 -13.54 -24.14
N PHE A 953 -14.32 -14.30 -25.01
CA PHE A 953 -13.88 -15.67 -24.73
C PHE A 953 -12.65 -15.71 -23.79
N GLY A 954 -11.71 -14.77 -23.96
CA GLY A 954 -10.45 -14.75 -23.21
C GLY A 954 -10.57 -14.48 -21.70
N ILE A 955 -11.76 -14.14 -21.20
CA ILE A 955 -12.04 -13.94 -19.76
C ILE A 955 -13.22 -14.79 -19.27
N ALA A 956 -13.90 -15.52 -20.16
CA ALA A 956 -15.15 -16.20 -19.84
C ALA A 956 -14.99 -17.21 -18.68
N GLY A 957 -13.84 -17.90 -18.60
CA GLY A 957 -13.54 -18.82 -17.50
C GLY A 957 -13.42 -18.11 -16.14
N LEU A 958 -12.75 -16.95 -16.10
CA LEU A 958 -12.64 -16.16 -14.87
C LEU A 958 -13.99 -15.57 -14.45
N GLU A 959 -14.76 -15.06 -15.41
CA GLU A 959 -16.09 -14.53 -15.17
C GLU A 959 -17.03 -15.60 -14.60
N LYS A 960 -17.04 -16.80 -15.20
CA LYS A 960 -17.82 -17.94 -14.72
C LYS A 960 -17.48 -18.28 -13.26
N ARG A 961 -16.19 -18.32 -12.89
CA ARG A 961 -15.78 -18.52 -11.49
C ARG A 961 -16.25 -17.42 -10.56
N LEU A 962 -16.17 -16.16 -10.99
CA LEU A 962 -16.66 -15.03 -10.22
C LEU A 962 -18.17 -15.11 -10.01
N ILE A 963 -18.94 -15.41 -11.06
CA ILE A 963 -20.41 -15.62 -10.99
C ILE A 963 -20.75 -16.71 -9.97
N GLN A 964 -20.10 -17.88 -10.09
CA GLN A 964 -20.32 -19.02 -9.20
C GLN A 964 -19.95 -18.71 -7.75
N SER A 965 -18.78 -18.10 -7.55
CA SER A 965 -18.25 -17.80 -6.22
C SER A 965 -19.08 -16.70 -5.53
N PHE A 966 -19.42 -15.64 -6.25
CA PHE A 966 -20.25 -14.54 -5.72
C PHE A 966 -21.72 -14.92 -5.57
N LYS A 967 -22.13 -16.09 -6.08
CA LYS A 967 -23.53 -16.55 -6.08
C LYS A 967 -24.46 -15.50 -6.68
N THR A 968 -24.04 -14.96 -7.81
CA THR A 968 -24.70 -13.86 -8.53
C THR A 968 -25.10 -14.35 -9.92
N HIS A 969 -25.97 -13.62 -10.61
CA HIS A 969 -26.12 -13.76 -12.06
C HIS A 969 -25.10 -12.87 -12.76
N GLY A 970 -24.81 -13.13 -14.03
CA GLY A 970 -23.92 -12.27 -14.80
C GLY A 970 -23.56 -12.82 -16.16
N GLY A 971 -22.74 -12.04 -16.87
CA GLY A 971 -22.20 -12.32 -18.20
C GLY A 971 -21.78 -11.03 -18.89
N TYR A 972 -20.91 -11.14 -19.88
CA TYR A 972 -20.39 -10.01 -20.67
C TYR A 972 -19.81 -8.88 -19.81
N GLY A 973 -19.09 -9.20 -18.74
CA GLY A 973 -18.45 -8.24 -17.83
C GLY A 973 -19.41 -7.54 -16.88
N VAL A 974 -20.64 -8.05 -16.73
CA VAL A 974 -21.69 -7.46 -15.89
C VAL A 974 -22.27 -8.51 -14.94
N PHE A 975 -22.38 -8.16 -13.66
CA PHE A 975 -22.91 -9.04 -12.61
C PHE A 975 -24.15 -8.44 -11.96
N ASP A 976 -25.10 -9.28 -11.58
CA ASP A 976 -26.34 -8.90 -10.90
C ASP A 976 -26.65 -9.78 -9.69
N ASP A 977 -26.58 -9.17 -8.51
CA ASP A 977 -26.88 -9.77 -7.21
C ASP A 977 -28.28 -9.40 -6.69
N GLY A 978 -29.10 -8.70 -7.49
CA GLY A 978 -30.39 -8.13 -7.08
C GLY A 978 -30.30 -6.97 -6.08
N GLY A 979 -29.11 -6.67 -5.54
CA GLY A 979 -28.87 -5.74 -4.44
C GLY A 979 -28.02 -4.52 -4.80
N GLY A 980 -27.58 -4.39 -6.06
CA GLY A 980 -26.91 -3.20 -6.60
C GLY A 980 -25.70 -3.47 -7.52
N LEU A 981 -25.23 -4.71 -7.62
CA LEU A 981 -24.04 -5.06 -8.41
C LEU A 981 -24.25 -4.84 -9.91
N LEU A 982 -25.48 -5.00 -10.41
CA LEU A 982 -25.84 -4.70 -11.80
C LEU A 982 -25.51 -3.26 -12.16
N ARG A 983 -25.95 -2.33 -11.30
CA ARG A 983 -25.79 -0.89 -11.56
C ARG A 983 -24.31 -0.53 -11.54
N ARG A 984 -23.56 -1.04 -10.55
CA ARG A 984 -22.10 -0.83 -10.45
C ARG A 984 -21.33 -1.38 -11.63
N SER A 985 -21.75 -2.53 -12.16
CA SER A 985 -21.14 -3.13 -13.34
C SER A 985 -21.41 -2.33 -14.62
N LEU A 986 -22.52 -1.60 -14.68
CA LEU A 986 -22.89 -0.71 -15.79
C LEU A 986 -22.24 0.68 -15.71
N LEU A 987 -21.49 1.01 -14.63
CA LEU A 987 -20.79 2.30 -14.46
C LEU A 987 -19.45 2.38 -15.20
N TRP A 988 -19.21 1.53 -16.19
CA TRP A 988 -18.00 1.61 -16.99
C TRP A 988 -18.03 2.86 -17.88
N GLN A 989 -16.86 3.43 -18.15
CA GLN A 989 -16.66 4.56 -19.04
C GLN A 989 -15.38 4.35 -19.86
N ARG A 990 -15.26 5.03 -21.01
CA ARG A 990 -14.02 5.09 -21.77
C ARG A 990 -12.88 5.61 -20.89
N ALA A 991 -11.75 4.90 -20.91
CA ALA A 991 -10.54 5.36 -20.25
C ALA A 991 -9.94 6.59 -20.94
N SER A 992 -9.33 7.49 -20.17
CA SER A 992 -8.79 8.75 -20.71
C SER A 992 -7.72 8.58 -21.81
N ASP A 993 -7.02 7.45 -21.79
CA ASP A 993 -5.92 7.04 -22.67
C ASP A 993 -6.37 6.25 -23.92
N SER A 994 -7.66 5.95 -24.07
CA SER A 994 -8.16 5.11 -25.17
C SER A 994 -9.41 5.70 -25.82
N ALA A 995 -9.59 5.43 -27.13
CA ALA A 995 -10.90 5.50 -27.78
C ALA A 995 -11.65 4.17 -27.57
N LEU A 996 -12.98 4.18 -27.68
CA LEU A 996 -13.79 2.95 -27.77
C LEU A 996 -14.40 2.83 -29.17
N ASP A 997 -14.14 1.70 -29.82
CA ASP A 997 -14.66 1.39 -31.15
C ASP A 997 -15.44 0.07 -31.10
N ARG A 998 -16.60 0.01 -31.76
CA ARG A 998 -17.43 -1.20 -31.79
C ARG A 998 -16.74 -2.33 -32.53
N ILE A 999 -16.73 -3.52 -31.92
CA ILE A 999 -16.23 -4.75 -32.53
C ILE A 999 -17.29 -5.30 -33.49
N ILE A 1000 -16.87 -5.65 -34.70
CA ILE A 1000 -17.72 -6.36 -35.66
C ILE A 1000 -17.52 -7.86 -35.41
N PHE A 1001 -18.56 -8.54 -34.97
CA PHE A 1001 -18.55 -9.98 -34.75
C PHE A 1001 -19.05 -10.69 -36.03
N PRO A 1002 -18.20 -11.49 -36.72
CA PRO A 1002 -18.61 -12.25 -37.89
C PRO A 1002 -19.69 -13.28 -37.55
N ALA A 1003 -20.59 -13.57 -38.50
CA ALA A 1003 -21.66 -14.56 -38.33
C ALA A 1003 -21.13 -15.96 -37.93
N GLU A 1004 -19.93 -16.31 -38.42
CA GLU A 1004 -19.21 -17.55 -38.10
C GLU A 1004 -18.90 -17.72 -36.61
N ARG A 1005 -18.79 -16.62 -35.85
CA ARG A 1005 -18.54 -16.66 -34.41
C ARG A 1005 -19.77 -17.04 -33.61
N ASP A 1006 -20.98 -16.91 -34.20
CA ASP A 1006 -22.23 -17.32 -33.57
C ASP A 1006 -22.39 -16.73 -32.15
N LEU A 1007 -21.96 -15.48 -31.99
CA LEU A 1007 -21.93 -14.74 -30.73
C LEU A 1007 -22.50 -13.33 -30.94
N GLU A 1008 -23.45 -12.93 -30.11
CA GLU A 1008 -24.00 -11.58 -30.07
C GLU A 1008 -23.68 -10.94 -28.72
N VAL A 1009 -22.73 -9.99 -28.71
CA VAL A 1009 -22.37 -9.26 -27.49
C VAL A 1009 -23.32 -8.07 -27.31
N PRO A 1010 -24.00 -7.95 -26.16
CA PRO A 1010 -24.94 -6.86 -25.93
C PRO A 1010 -24.27 -5.48 -25.96
N THR A 1011 -24.93 -4.47 -26.53
CA THR A 1011 -24.37 -3.12 -26.68
C THR A 1011 -24.20 -2.37 -25.36
N TRP A 1012 -24.89 -2.78 -24.30
CA TRP A 1012 -24.71 -2.22 -22.95
C TRP A 1012 -23.46 -2.75 -22.24
N SER A 1013 -22.81 -3.78 -22.80
CA SER A 1013 -21.55 -4.30 -22.30
C SER A 1013 -20.36 -3.61 -22.99
N TRP A 1014 -19.35 -3.24 -22.21
CA TRP A 1014 -18.08 -2.75 -22.74
C TRP A 1014 -17.34 -3.80 -23.58
N MET A 1015 -17.67 -5.09 -23.46
CA MET A 1015 -17.07 -6.16 -24.27
C MET A 1015 -17.45 -6.06 -25.76
N ALA A 1016 -18.48 -5.29 -26.10
CA ALA A 1016 -18.83 -5.00 -27.49
C ALA A 1016 -17.84 -4.01 -28.16
N TYR A 1017 -16.88 -3.46 -27.41
CA TYR A 1017 -15.97 -2.41 -27.84
C TYR A 1017 -14.51 -2.80 -27.61
N LYS A 1018 -13.62 -2.41 -28.55
CA LYS A 1018 -12.16 -2.42 -28.34
C LYS A 1018 -11.73 -1.12 -27.68
N GLY A 1019 -10.69 -1.19 -26.85
CA GLY A 1019 -10.15 -0.06 -26.09
C GLY A 1019 -10.30 -0.23 -24.57
N GLY A 1020 -9.60 0.61 -23.82
CA GLY A 1020 -9.57 0.59 -22.36
C GLY A 1020 -10.82 1.21 -21.73
N ILE A 1021 -11.29 0.61 -20.64
CA ILE A 1021 -12.35 1.17 -19.78
C ILE A 1021 -11.80 1.56 -18.42
N ASP A 1022 -12.49 2.49 -17.77
CA ASP A 1022 -12.45 2.75 -16.33
C ASP A 1022 -13.87 2.64 -15.77
N TYR A 1023 -14.02 2.70 -14.45
CA TYR A 1023 -15.33 2.75 -13.80
C TYR A 1023 -15.52 4.10 -13.12
N LEU A 1024 -16.76 4.61 -13.09
CA LEU A 1024 -17.13 5.72 -12.22
C LEU A 1024 -17.07 5.25 -10.77
N GLU A 1025 -16.55 6.10 -9.89
CA GLU A 1025 -16.44 5.82 -8.45
C GLU A 1025 -17.50 6.61 -7.66
N PRO A 1026 -18.75 6.10 -7.57
CA PRO A 1026 -19.78 6.79 -6.80
C PRO A 1026 -19.40 6.81 -5.31
N PRO A 1027 -19.56 7.94 -4.61
CA PRO A 1027 -19.28 8.03 -3.19
C PRO A 1027 -20.12 7.01 -2.41
N PHE A 1028 -19.47 6.22 -1.55
CA PHE A 1028 -20.15 5.25 -0.70
C PHE A 1028 -21.13 5.97 0.25
N ASP A 1029 -22.39 5.51 0.29
CA ASP A 1029 -23.52 6.09 1.05
C ASP A 1029 -24.01 7.48 0.57
N GLY A 1030 -23.66 7.92 -0.65
CA GLY A 1030 -24.13 9.19 -1.24
C GLY A 1030 -25.00 9.06 -2.50
N VAL A 1031 -25.31 7.84 -2.94
CA VAL A 1031 -26.04 7.56 -4.19
C VAL A 1031 -27.21 6.62 -3.92
N ASP A 1032 -28.41 7.07 -4.27
CA ASP A 1032 -29.60 6.23 -4.31
C ASP A 1032 -29.61 5.44 -5.62
N TRP A 1033 -29.46 4.11 -5.52
CA TRP A 1033 -29.50 3.24 -6.69
C TRP A 1033 -30.93 3.11 -7.21
N GLU A 1034 -31.10 3.25 -8.53
CA GLU A 1034 -32.38 3.00 -9.19
C GLU A 1034 -32.77 1.52 -9.09
N LYS A 1035 -33.94 1.25 -8.49
CA LYS A 1035 -34.41 -0.12 -8.15
C LYS A 1035 -35.56 -0.62 -9.02
N SER A 1036 -36.29 0.28 -9.67
CA SER A 1036 -37.55 0.00 -10.37
C SER A 1036 -37.45 0.11 -11.88
N GLU A 1037 -36.65 1.04 -12.39
CA GLU A 1037 -36.66 1.39 -13.81
C GLU A 1037 -35.72 0.53 -14.64
N ILE A 1038 -34.59 0.10 -14.08
CA ILE A 1038 -33.65 -0.81 -14.75
C ILE A 1038 -33.98 -2.25 -14.34
N GLN A 1039 -34.43 -3.03 -15.32
CA GLN A 1039 -34.71 -4.45 -15.17
C GLN A 1039 -33.53 -5.27 -15.63
N SER A 1040 -33.11 -6.21 -14.77
CA SER A 1040 -32.02 -7.11 -15.05
C SER A 1040 -32.30 -8.02 -16.25
N PRO A 1041 -31.32 -8.25 -17.15
CA PRO A 1041 -31.44 -9.24 -18.21
C PRO A 1041 -31.62 -10.68 -17.71
N TRP A 1042 -31.38 -10.92 -16.41
CA TRP A 1042 -31.45 -12.22 -15.76
C TRP A 1042 -32.67 -12.38 -14.83
N ALA A 1043 -33.53 -11.36 -14.69
CA ALA A 1043 -34.63 -11.36 -13.70
C ALA A 1043 -35.67 -12.49 -13.86
N ASN A 1044 -35.90 -12.98 -15.08
CA ASN A 1044 -36.94 -13.98 -15.41
C ASN A 1044 -36.38 -15.38 -15.69
N LYS A 1045 -35.11 -15.62 -15.34
CA LYS A 1045 -34.38 -16.85 -15.70
C LYS A 1045 -34.15 -17.69 -14.44
N SER A 1046 -34.16 -19.02 -14.60
CA SER A 1046 -34.04 -19.98 -13.48
C SER A 1046 -32.81 -19.65 -12.62
N PRO A 1047 -32.91 -19.72 -11.26
CA PRO A 1047 -31.77 -19.53 -10.35
C PRO A 1047 -30.60 -20.48 -10.59
N ASP A 1048 -30.86 -21.62 -11.25
CA ASP A 1048 -29.86 -22.66 -11.55
C ASP A 1048 -29.23 -22.50 -12.95
N GLY A 1049 -29.65 -21.50 -13.73
CA GLY A 1049 -29.17 -21.26 -15.09
C GLY A 1049 -27.87 -20.46 -15.10
N PHE A 1050 -26.73 -21.15 -15.13
CA PHE A 1050 -25.44 -20.51 -15.40
C PHE A 1050 -25.40 -20.01 -16.85
N TYR A 1051 -25.26 -18.69 -17.04
CA TYR A 1051 -25.02 -18.10 -18.36
C TYR A 1051 -23.52 -18.00 -18.59
N HIS A 1052 -22.99 -18.75 -19.56
CA HIS A 1052 -21.64 -18.53 -20.02
C HIS A 1052 -21.63 -17.43 -21.08
N THR A 1053 -20.61 -16.56 -21.05
CA THR A 1053 -20.41 -15.53 -22.11
C THR A 1053 -20.17 -16.12 -23.50
N SER A 1054 -19.96 -17.44 -23.60
CA SER A 1054 -19.91 -18.18 -24.86
C SER A 1054 -21.17 -19.00 -25.17
N ASP A 1055 -22.22 -18.94 -24.36
CA ASP A 1055 -23.49 -19.62 -24.63
C ASP A 1055 -24.29 -18.84 -25.67
N LYS A 1056 -25.03 -19.56 -26.54
CA LYS A 1056 -25.94 -18.94 -27.51
C LYS A 1056 -26.95 -18.06 -26.78
N SER A 1057 -26.77 -16.75 -26.89
CA SER A 1057 -27.64 -15.75 -26.27
C SER A 1057 -29.00 -15.74 -26.96
N LEU A 1058 -29.94 -16.55 -26.48
CA LEU A 1058 -31.36 -16.27 -26.68
C LEU A 1058 -31.69 -14.97 -25.93
N GLY A 1059 -31.58 -13.83 -26.64
CA GLY A 1059 -32.11 -12.52 -26.28
C GLY A 1059 -31.82 -12.06 -24.86
N ILE A 1060 -30.56 -11.74 -24.53
CA ILE A 1060 -30.22 -11.08 -23.25
C ILE A 1060 -30.37 -9.56 -23.44
N SER A 1061 -31.57 -9.04 -23.17
CA SER A 1061 -31.87 -7.60 -23.23
C SER A 1061 -31.90 -6.96 -21.85
N LEU A 1062 -31.29 -5.79 -21.73
CA LEU A 1062 -31.45 -4.89 -20.58
C LEU A 1062 -32.63 -3.96 -20.89
N SER A 1063 -33.63 -3.92 -20.01
CA SER A 1063 -34.78 -3.03 -20.16
C SER A 1063 -34.67 -1.87 -19.17
N ALA A 1064 -34.88 -0.64 -19.64
CA ALA A 1064 -34.83 0.55 -18.81
C ALA A 1064 -35.89 1.59 -19.25
N VAL A 1065 -36.37 2.41 -18.33
CA VAL A 1065 -37.26 3.54 -18.65
C VAL A 1065 -36.46 4.67 -19.27
N ALA A 1066 -36.94 5.16 -20.42
CA ALA A 1066 -36.31 6.25 -21.13
C ALA A 1066 -36.81 7.62 -20.67
N ARG A 1067 -35.90 8.56 -20.40
CA ARG A 1067 -36.25 9.96 -20.05
C ARG A 1067 -35.61 10.97 -21.00
N GLU A 1068 -36.26 12.11 -21.24
CA GLU A 1068 -35.65 13.22 -22.02
C GLU A 1068 -34.49 13.87 -21.25
N PHE A 1069 -33.45 14.29 -21.98
CA PHE A 1069 -32.32 15.02 -21.42
C PHE A 1069 -32.66 16.52 -21.33
N SER A 1070 -33.09 16.99 -20.16
CA SER A 1070 -33.20 18.42 -19.84
C SER A 1070 -31.99 18.89 -19.02
N GLN A 1071 -31.36 19.98 -19.46
CA GLN A 1071 -30.31 20.66 -18.70
C GLN A 1071 -30.94 21.18 -17.40
N LEU A 1072 -30.42 20.78 -16.23
CA LEU A 1072 -30.94 21.27 -14.95
C LEU A 1072 -30.83 22.80 -14.91
N ASP A 1073 -31.97 23.45 -14.75
CA ASP A 1073 -32.08 24.91 -14.66
C ASP A 1073 -31.17 25.45 -13.56
N GLY A 1074 -30.25 26.33 -13.98
CA GLY A 1074 -29.56 27.33 -13.16
C GLY A 1074 -28.92 26.85 -11.86
N HIS A 1075 -27.63 26.46 -11.90
CA HIS A 1075 -26.59 26.89 -10.95
C HIS A 1075 -25.26 26.11 -11.02
N HIS A 1076 -25.11 25.12 -11.92
CA HIS A 1076 -23.82 24.45 -12.13
C HIS A 1076 -23.21 24.81 -13.49
N SER A 1077 -22.13 25.59 -13.47
CA SER A 1077 -21.31 25.86 -14.65
C SER A 1077 -20.59 24.59 -15.09
N ALA A 1078 -20.80 24.19 -16.35
CA ALA A 1078 -20.10 23.16 -17.13
C ALA A 1078 -20.51 21.69 -16.90
N SER A 1079 -21.69 21.30 -17.39
CA SER A 1079 -21.96 19.89 -17.66
C SER A 1079 -21.09 19.40 -18.83
N LYS A 1080 -20.21 18.42 -18.61
CA LYS A 1080 -19.33 17.87 -19.67
C LYS A 1080 -19.85 16.50 -20.12
N LEU A 1081 -20.19 16.36 -21.40
CA LEU A 1081 -20.50 15.06 -22.01
C LEU A 1081 -19.19 14.44 -22.53
N ILE A 1082 -18.96 13.18 -22.17
CA ILE A 1082 -17.80 12.41 -22.62
C ILE A 1082 -18.31 11.34 -23.59
N PHE A 1083 -17.80 11.37 -24.82
CA PHE A 1083 -18.12 10.39 -25.86
C PHE A 1083 -17.03 9.32 -25.98
N ASP A 1084 -17.40 8.19 -26.60
CA ASP A 1084 -16.50 7.09 -26.95
C ASP A 1084 -15.31 7.55 -27.84
N ASN A 1085 -15.51 8.63 -28.60
CA ASN A 1085 -14.47 9.29 -29.37
C ASN A 1085 -14.01 10.61 -28.67
N PRO A 1086 -12.72 10.72 -28.28
CA PRO A 1086 -12.18 11.92 -27.63
C PRO A 1086 -12.38 13.20 -28.45
N ALA A 1087 -12.30 13.11 -29.78
CA ALA A 1087 -12.42 14.25 -30.68
C ALA A 1087 -13.85 14.81 -30.78
N LYS A 1088 -14.85 14.11 -30.21
CA LYS A 1088 -16.24 14.58 -30.11
C LYS A 1088 -16.60 15.12 -28.72
N SER A 1089 -15.67 15.05 -27.76
CA SER A 1089 -15.88 15.41 -26.34
C SER A 1089 -15.53 16.88 -26.03
N ASP A 1090 -15.39 17.72 -27.06
CA ASP A 1090 -14.90 19.10 -27.07
C ASP A 1090 -15.99 20.16 -26.81
N GLY A 1091 -17.14 19.76 -26.27
CA GLY A 1091 -18.08 20.67 -25.61
C GLY A 1091 -19.08 21.40 -26.51
N GLN A 1092 -19.05 21.19 -27.83
CA GLN A 1092 -20.20 21.51 -28.68
C GLN A 1092 -21.08 20.27 -28.81
N LEU A 1093 -22.33 20.33 -28.34
CA LEU A 1093 -23.32 19.31 -28.70
C LEU A 1093 -23.36 19.22 -30.23
N PRO A 1094 -22.99 18.07 -30.86
CA PRO A 1094 -23.15 17.93 -32.29
C PRO A 1094 -24.64 18.10 -32.62
N ASN A 1095 -24.97 18.90 -33.64
CA ASN A 1095 -26.34 19.04 -34.16
C ASN A 1095 -27.02 17.69 -34.53
N ALA A 1096 -26.25 16.60 -34.54
CA ALA A 1096 -26.66 15.22 -34.78
C ALA A 1096 -27.23 14.48 -33.56
N LEU A 1097 -27.27 15.07 -32.35
CA LEU A 1097 -27.86 14.42 -31.15
C LEU A 1097 -29.40 14.28 -31.18
N LYS A 1098 -30.05 14.61 -32.31
CA LYS A 1098 -31.48 14.36 -32.52
C LYS A 1098 -31.85 12.89 -32.81
N SER A 1099 -30.89 11.95 -32.90
CA SER A 1099 -31.20 10.62 -33.42
C SER A 1099 -30.39 9.42 -32.89
N ALA A 1100 -29.78 9.46 -31.70
CA ALA A 1100 -29.08 8.30 -31.13
C ALA A 1100 -29.49 8.06 -29.66
N GLY A 1101 -29.87 6.82 -29.34
CA GLY A 1101 -30.07 6.37 -27.95
C GLY A 1101 -28.73 6.00 -27.30
N GLY A 1102 -28.69 5.94 -25.98
CA GLY A 1102 -27.51 5.75 -25.15
C GLY A 1102 -27.92 5.35 -23.75
N LEU A 1103 -27.18 4.47 -23.07
CA LEU A 1103 -27.29 4.38 -21.61
C LEU A 1103 -26.45 5.52 -21.04
N MET A 1104 -27.10 6.55 -20.49
CA MET A 1104 -26.42 7.74 -19.97
C MET A 1104 -26.40 7.74 -18.45
N VAL A 1105 -25.25 7.43 -17.85
CA VAL A 1105 -25.06 7.55 -16.40
C VAL A 1105 -24.80 9.02 -16.06
N TYR A 1106 -25.66 9.60 -15.22
CA TYR A 1106 -25.57 11.00 -14.80
C TYR A 1106 -25.12 11.11 -13.35
N GLU A 1107 -23.99 11.78 -13.12
CA GLU A 1107 -23.56 12.16 -11.78
C GLU A 1107 -24.15 13.54 -11.43
N ARG A 1108 -24.64 13.73 -10.19
CA ARG A 1108 -25.14 15.04 -9.68
C ARG A 1108 -24.10 16.18 -9.76
N THR A 1109 -22.88 15.89 -10.18
CA THR A 1109 -21.77 16.81 -10.45
C THR A 1109 -21.81 17.42 -11.86
N GLY A 1110 -22.70 16.96 -12.76
CA GLY A 1110 -22.88 17.51 -14.10
C GLY A 1110 -22.20 16.75 -15.24
N VAL A 1111 -21.55 15.61 -14.99
CA VAL A 1111 -20.90 14.80 -16.04
C VAL A 1111 -21.82 13.67 -16.49
N GLY A 1112 -21.98 13.51 -17.81
CA GLY A 1112 -22.76 12.43 -18.42
C GLY A 1112 -21.93 11.67 -19.44
N TYR A 1113 -21.99 10.34 -19.41
CA TYR A 1113 -21.31 9.47 -20.37
C TYR A 1113 -22.33 8.90 -21.36
N MET A 1114 -22.06 8.94 -22.66
CA MET A 1114 -22.98 8.41 -23.67
C MET A 1114 -22.22 7.59 -24.73
N PRO A 1115 -22.56 6.31 -24.93
CA PRO A 1115 -22.02 5.53 -26.03
C PRO A 1115 -22.51 6.12 -27.36
N ASP A 1116 -21.64 6.21 -28.37
CA ASP A 1116 -21.96 6.81 -29.68
C ASP A 1116 -23.02 6.01 -30.47
N ASN A 1117 -23.39 4.78 -30.02
CA ASN A 1117 -24.01 3.76 -30.88
C ASN A 1117 -25.21 2.95 -30.29
N CYS A 1118 -25.90 3.37 -29.22
CA CYS A 1118 -27.06 2.60 -28.71
C CYS A 1118 -28.37 2.96 -29.42
N ILE A 1119 -28.63 2.39 -30.58
CA ILE A 1119 -29.86 2.67 -31.34
C ILE A 1119 -31.10 2.11 -30.59
N SER A 1120 -32.05 2.98 -30.23
CA SER A 1120 -33.42 2.57 -29.86
C SER A 1120 -34.31 2.53 -31.10
N GLN A 1121 -35.34 1.67 -31.12
CA GLN A 1121 -36.25 1.52 -32.27
C GLN A 1121 -37.05 2.79 -32.64
N ASN A 1122 -37.07 3.82 -31.78
CA ASN A 1122 -37.93 5.00 -31.94
C ASN A 1122 -37.19 6.34 -32.05
N GLY A 1123 -35.86 6.35 -32.20
CA GLY A 1123 -35.12 7.55 -32.59
C GLY A 1123 -35.15 8.73 -31.59
N THR A 1124 -35.49 8.50 -30.32
CA THR A 1124 -35.48 9.52 -29.27
C THR A 1124 -34.28 9.31 -28.33
N PRO A 1125 -33.50 10.34 -27.96
CA PRO A 1125 -32.41 10.20 -26.99
C PRO A 1125 -32.96 9.83 -25.61
N VAL A 1126 -32.30 8.88 -24.94
CA VAL A 1126 -32.78 8.23 -23.73
C VAL A 1126 -31.80 8.47 -22.58
N LYS A 1127 -32.27 9.03 -21.47
CA LYS A 1127 -31.59 9.10 -20.17
C LYS A 1127 -32.02 7.91 -19.31
N ILE A 1128 -31.05 7.20 -18.73
CA ILE A 1128 -31.28 6.14 -17.73
C ILE A 1128 -30.61 6.63 -16.45
N GLN A 1129 -31.42 7.01 -15.46
CA GLN A 1129 -30.93 7.70 -14.27
C GLN A 1129 -30.26 6.77 -13.26
#